data_AF-A0A1G3A9K5-F1
#
_entry.id   AF-A0A1G3A9K5-F1
#
_cell.length_a   1.000
_cell.length_b   1.000
_cell.length_c   1.000
_cell.angle_alpha   90.00
_cell.angle_beta   90.00
_cell.angle_gamma   90.00
#
_symmetry.space_group_name_H-M   'P 1'
#
loop_
_entity.id
_entity.type
_entity.pdbx_description
1 polymer ?
#
loop_
_entity_poly.entity_id
_entity_poly.type
_entity_poly.pdbx_seq_one_letter_code
_entity_poly.pdbx_strand_id
1 'polypeptide(L)'
;MRCEIDCRLSTAHLEIDRGRLESAASLVPQIEDLLHRAIECGALVDPWNILGFAGQFSLFPAVENSVYDHRIDDLIELINELFALYARLEKEAAATGRSDVEKPLSDSLAELARWWDQFASTEISGVEGVSGRQAWESAGQVAGAIAAWHKAGTAAGDVAFWKKHVQRFHCPKAFALLAETLIDRRDLVASMALLMLWLSRADEVPLAEADYSFYALAARWMEQLWQLDEPAGPDEAWRLAKKFFDHLEANADEYGQVPRLELAAESIRNAADVEQEPDAAEGLFSAAYENVTYRDTTDDGFEGEMLEGGGPVTDFELASEAERISEHLALLATVARLWKLASAASRTVGVAEPDRDEVLAGWLSQAASNHRQLLDLLSAVHRYRLPSPTSALEAMVEYDRRRAIKDALLERIIGACVETADARRFVSATMDRQQPTEAPADWEAPARLVLRAMFRGDADAVSAHWPELLEALESEPLLYVPTSRGGNPQRIAASRSVQQMLSRLLTYAPRLGLLDATCELIETIQAMERNHPVGPGAITEFDRLFEIGCRGIAECLVVSWEDWPERSDRELVDCLERATEPLLHCWMGHSRNIRISVLESVADRGRWQGLKKFICRYGHDLFTQPFMNYGNLRAILHQGAGAYLGALEEESDREEPLRLLDELDRRVPRAEAAGWLELAVEAVVENYSEYIDYNSTTTQSDRGEMLYTLLDFLRVAASYDRVAWNLKPIEIAHEVMVRRGREGAARIWHRAVARRTASVANNHLRRFRRLMKQYGMRLPSIAERLGQRFVGRLAIDRLSALVGPAVEELHHGRPLKSFQRLEQEVAHFTEEPSGVGFEVPSWLEALEDEVDRVRSPRSPEPAAPEPPAPIPQVRLSRERVERELETWGE
;
A
#
# COMPACT_ATOMS: atom_id res chain seq x y z
N MET A 1 1.87 6.96 -30.34
CA MET A 1 3.33 7.19 -30.26
C MET A 1 3.87 6.73 -28.92
N ARG A 2 3.30 7.14 -27.77
CA ARG A 2 3.67 6.61 -26.43
C ARG A 2 3.73 5.07 -26.37
N CYS A 3 2.62 4.38 -26.66
CA CYS A 3 2.59 2.91 -26.72
C CYS A 3 3.69 2.27 -27.60
N GLU A 4 4.08 2.93 -28.70
CA GLU A 4 5.12 2.47 -29.63
C GLU A 4 6.54 2.68 -29.04
N ILE A 5 6.70 3.69 -28.17
CA ILE A 5 7.90 3.89 -27.34
C ILE A 5 7.96 2.82 -26.25
N ASP A 6 6.89 2.60 -25.49
CA ASP A 6 6.83 1.61 -24.40
C ASP A 6 7.11 0.19 -24.91
N CYS A 7 6.61 -0.14 -26.11
CA CYS A 7 6.92 -1.40 -26.79
C CYS A 7 8.42 -1.55 -27.11
N ARG A 8 9.09 -0.47 -27.54
CA ARG A 8 10.54 -0.49 -27.80
C ARG A 8 11.37 -0.54 -26.52
N LEU A 9 10.98 0.19 -25.48
CA LEU A 9 11.60 0.11 -24.15
C LEU A 9 11.55 -1.33 -23.63
N SER A 10 10.36 -1.94 -23.65
CA SER A 10 10.14 -3.33 -23.25
C SER A 10 10.94 -4.32 -24.10
N THR A 11 11.00 -4.10 -25.42
CA THR A 11 11.80 -4.94 -26.34
C THR A 11 13.29 -4.81 -26.08
N ALA A 12 13.78 -3.60 -25.78
CA ALA A 12 15.17 -3.36 -25.45
C ALA A 12 15.56 -4.10 -24.16
N HIS A 13 14.74 -4.04 -23.12
CA HIS A 13 14.94 -4.81 -21.89
C HIS A 13 14.98 -6.33 -22.16
N LEU A 14 14.06 -6.85 -22.98
CA LEU A 14 14.05 -8.27 -23.35
C LEU A 14 15.30 -8.69 -24.12
N GLU A 15 15.82 -7.85 -25.02
CA GLU A 15 17.05 -8.13 -25.76
C GLU A 15 18.29 -8.05 -24.86
N ILE A 16 18.30 -7.18 -23.85
CA ILE A 16 19.32 -7.17 -22.79
C ILE A 16 19.30 -8.50 -22.03
N ASP A 17 18.13 -8.98 -21.62
CA ASP A 17 17.98 -10.26 -20.90
C ASP A 17 18.43 -11.46 -21.72
N ARG A 18 18.32 -11.36 -23.05
CA ARG A 18 18.82 -12.36 -24.01
C ARG A 18 20.32 -12.21 -24.31
N GLY A 19 21.01 -11.27 -23.69
CA GLY A 19 22.43 -10.96 -23.93
C GLY A 19 22.72 -10.32 -25.29
N ARG A 20 21.70 -9.85 -26.01
CA ARG A 20 21.81 -9.24 -27.34
C ARG A 20 21.95 -7.71 -27.25
N LEU A 21 23.04 -7.28 -26.62
CA LEU A 21 23.29 -5.86 -26.32
C LEU A 21 23.30 -4.95 -27.55
N GLU A 22 23.83 -5.41 -28.69
CA GLU A 22 23.85 -4.63 -29.94
C GLU A 22 22.42 -4.39 -30.47
N SER A 23 21.56 -5.40 -30.40
CA SER A 23 20.16 -5.29 -30.81
C SER A 23 19.40 -4.33 -29.90
N ALA A 24 19.60 -4.42 -28.59
CA ALA A 24 19.00 -3.50 -27.63
C ALA A 24 19.50 -2.05 -27.82
N ALA A 25 20.80 -1.84 -27.97
CA ALA A 25 21.39 -0.53 -28.22
C ALA A 25 20.86 0.12 -29.52
N SER A 26 20.56 -0.68 -30.55
CA SER A 26 20.00 -0.17 -31.81
C SER A 26 18.56 0.36 -31.71
N LEU A 27 17.84 0.02 -30.64
CA LEU A 27 16.47 0.50 -30.40
C LEU A 27 16.45 1.88 -29.73
N VAL A 28 17.51 2.24 -29.01
CA VAL A 28 17.57 3.48 -28.23
C VAL A 28 17.43 4.74 -29.11
N PRO A 29 18.18 4.90 -30.23
CA PRO A 29 17.98 6.04 -31.12
C PRO A 29 16.59 6.11 -31.75
N GLN A 30 15.91 4.96 -31.90
CA GLN A 30 14.53 4.92 -32.42
C GLN A 30 13.53 5.39 -31.37
N ILE A 31 13.78 5.12 -30.09
CA ILE A 31 12.98 5.62 -28.98
C ILE A 31 13.11 7.15 -28.90
N GLU A 32 14.33 7.68 -28.98
CA GLU A 32 14.57 9.13 -28.98
C GLU A 32 13.92 9.84 -30.18
N ASP A 33 14.03 9.28 -31.39
CA ASP A 33 13.32 9.83 -32.57
C ASP A 33 11.80 9.89 -32.33
N LEU A 34 11.22 8.83 -31.78
CA LEU A 34 9.78 8.79 -31.48
C LEU A 34 9.39 9.76 -30.38
N LEU A 35 10.21 9.91 -29.34
CA LEU A 35 10.02 10.89 -28.26
C LEU A 35 9.97 12.31 -28.85
N HIS A 36 10.99 12.71 -29.61
CA HIS A 36 11.03 14.04 -30.22
C HIS A 36 9.86 14.27 -31.17
N ARG A 37 9.53 13.30 -32.04
CA ARG A 37 8.38 13.42 -32.94
C ARG A 37 7.06 13.49 -32.19
N ALA A 38 6.93 12.77 -31.07
CA ALA A 38 5.73 12.82 -30.24
C ALA A 38 5.55 14.19 -29.59
N ILE A 39 6.63 14.81 -29.12
CA ILE A 39 6.63 16.20 -28.63
C ILE A 39 6.26 17.16 -29.78
N GLU A 40 6.94 17.06 -30.94
CA GLU A 40 6.72 17.95 -32.10
C GLU A 40 5.29 17.92 -32.64
N CYS A 41 4.63 16.76 -32.62
CA CYS A 41 3.24 16.63 -33.06
C CYS A 41 2.20 16.84 -31.95
N GLY A 42 2.65 17.15 -30.72
CA GLY A 42 1.78 17.39 -29.56
C GLY A 42 1.16 16.14 -28.94
N ALA A 43 1.65 14.95 -29.30
CA ALA A 43 1.24 13.68 -28.68
C ALA A 43 1.84 13.50 -27.28
N LEU A 44 3.01 14.08 -27.02
CA LEU A 44 3.55 14.33 -25.69
C LEU A 44 3.57 15.85 -25.44
N VAL A 45 3.50 16.24 -24.17
CA VAL A 45 3.55 17.65 -23.79
C VAL A 45 4.91 18.25 -24.15
N ASP A 46 4.93 19.53 -24.51
CA ASP A 46 6.19 20.25 -24.70
C ASP A 46 6.86 20.45 -23.31
N PRO A 47 8.09 19.96 -23.10
CA PRO A 47 8.79 20.09 -21.82
C PRO A 47 9.05 21.55 -21.40
N TRP A 48 9.01 22.52 -22.32
CA TRP A 48 9.05 23.94 -21.95
C TRP A 48 7.88 24.37 -21.05
N ASN A 49 6.77 23.64 -21.03
CA ASN A 49 5.65 23.91 -20.13
C ASN A 49 5.99 23.65 -18.66
N ILE A 50 7.02 22.85 -18.38
CA ILE A 50 7.56 22.66 -17.03
C ILE A 50 8.12 24.01 -16.55
N LEU A 51 9.15 24.54 -17.24
CA LEU A 51 9.76 25.82 -16.91
C LEU A 51 8.81 27.02 -17.00
N GLY A 52 7.94 27.04 -18.01
CA GLY A 52 7.07 28.19 -18.27
C GLY A 52 5.86 28.30 -17.34
N PHE A 53 5.31 27.16 -16.88
CA PHE A 53 4.02 27.12 -16.20
C PHE A 53 3.98 26.20 -14.97
N ALA A 54 5.08 25.53 -14.62
CA ALA A 54 5.08 24.46 -13.60
C ALA A 54 4.02 23.38 -13.85
N GLY A 55 3.65 23.19 -15.12
CA GLY A 55 2.53 22.34 -15.53
C GLY A 55 1.13 22.83 -15.18
N GLN A 56 1.00 24.04 -14.61
CA GLN A 56 -0.25 24.64 -14.20
C GLN A 56 -0.78 25.59 -15.28
N PHE A 57 -1.89 25.23 -15.91
CA PHE A 57 -2.53 26.06 -16.93
C PHE A 57 -3.70 26.83 -16.34
N SER A 58 -3.52 28.14 -16.16
CA SER A 58 -4.54 29.03 -15.62
C SER A 58 -5.63 29.38 -16.63
N LEU A 59 -6.89 29.16 -16.26
CA LEU A 59 -8.06 29.75 -16.95
C LEU A 59 -8.28 31.22 -16.53
N PHE A 60 -7.90 31.58 -15.31
CA PHE A 60 -7.97 32.92 -14.72
C PHE A 60 -6.70 33.23 -13.90
N PRO A 61 -6.39 34.52 -13.60
CA PRO A 61 -5.13 34.90 -12.96
C PRO A 61 -4.86 34.29 -11.57
N ALA A 62 -5.87 33.79 -10.86
CA ALA A 62 -5.70 33.17 -9.55
C ALA A 62 -5.24 31.71 -9.69
N VAL A 63 -4.29 31.29 -8.84
CA VAL A 63 -3.65 29.96 -8.84
C VAL A 63 -4.68 28.85 -8.60
N GLU A 64 -5.73 29.11 -7.81
CA GLU A 64 -6.85 28.19 -7.57
C GLU A 64 -7.63 27.81 -8.83
N ASN A 65 -7.49 28.58 -9.92
CA ASN A 65 -8.12 28.32 -11.22
C ASN A 65 -7.15 27.75 -12.25
N SER A 66 -5.99 27.26 -11.80
CA SER A 66 -5.05 26.53 -12.65
C SER A 66 -5.35 25.04 -12.65
N VAL A 67 -5.22 24.43 -13.83
CA VAL A 67 -5.39 22.99 -14.03
C VAL A 67 -4.02 22.42 -14.35
N TYR A 68 -3.59 21.45 -13.54
CA TYR A 68 -2.35 20.73 -13.79
C TYR A 68 -2.48 19.80 -14.99
N ASP A 69 -1.51 19.83 -15.91
CA ASP A 69 -1.45 18.92 -17.03
C ASP A 69 -0.64 17.66 -16.67
N HIS A 70 -1.35 16.59 -16.27
CA HIS A 70 -0.78 15.29 -15.91
C HIS A 70 0.14 14.68 -16.98
N ARG A 71 0.06 15.11 -18.24
CA ARG A 71 0.97 14.65 -19.30
C ARG A 71 2.43 15.05 -19.05
N ILE A 72 2.68 15.99 -18.13
CA ILE A 72 4.01 16.33 -17.66
C ILE A 72 4.59 15.19 -16.83
N ASP A 73 3.80 14.61 -15.92
CA ASP A 73 4.23 13.45 -15.12
C ASP A 73 4.54 12.27 -16.06
N ASP A 74 3.66 12.00 -17.03
CA ASP A 74 3.86 10.98 -18.05
C ASP A 74 5.17 11.16 -18.84
N LEU A 75 5.52 12.42 -19.17
CA LEU A 75 6.76 12.72 -19.90
C LEU A 75 7.98 12.51 -19.00
N ILE A 76 7.92 12.94 -17.75
CA ILE A 76 9.02 12.79 -16.79
C ILE A 76 9.28 11.31 -16.51
N GLU A 77 8.22 10.53 -16.29
CA GLU A 77 8.27 9.08 -16.12
C GLU A 77 8.95 8.43 -17.34
N LEU A 78 8.48 8.74 -18.55
CA LEU A 78 9.06 8.21 -19.78
C LEU A 78 10.56 8.53 -19.94
N ILE A 79 10.96 9.76 -19.59
CA ILE A 79 12.38 10.16 -19.59
C ILE A 79 13.17 9.39 -18.54
N ASN A 80 12.61 9.17 -17.35
CA ASN A 80 13.25 8.37 -16.30
C ASN A 80 13.44 6.91 -16.75
N GLU A 81 12.44 6.31 -17.39
CA GLU A 81 12.53 4.97 -17.98
C GLU A 81 13.62 4.88 -19.06
N LEU A 82 13.70 5.89 -19.93
CA LEU A 82 14.74 5.95 -20.96
C LEU A 82 16.15 6.07 -20.34
N PHE A 83 16.31 6.91 -19.31
CA PHE A 83 17.55 6.97 -18.55
C PHE A 83 17.87 5.65 -17.84
N ALA A 84 16.87 4.95 -17.30
CA ALA A 84 17.05 3.64 -16.67
C ALA A 84 17.47 2.57 -17.70
N LEU A 85 16.92 2.60 -18.92
CA LEU A 85 17.33 1.72 -20.02
C LEU A 85 18.79 1.96 -20.40
N TYR A 86 19.20 3.22 -20.58
CA TYR A 86 20.59 3.58 -20.85
C TYR A 86 21.52 3.08 -19.75
N ALA A 87 21.18 3.36 -18.48
CA ALA A 87 21.96 2.91 -17.33
C ALA A 87 22.09 1.38 -17.32
N ARG A 88 21.02 0.63 -17.59
CA ARG A 88 21.04 -0.83 -17.67
C ARG A 88 21.89 -1.34 -18.83
N LEU A 89 21.86 -0.70 -20.00
CA LEU A 89 22.69 -1.08 -21.15
C LEU A 89 24.18 -0.84 -20.89
N GLU A 90 24.54 0.33 -20.38
CA GLU A 90 25.92 0.65 -19.99
C GLU A 90 26.43 -0.34 -18.94
N LYS A 91 25.60 -0.62 -17.93
CA LYS A 91 25.87 -1.58 -16.86
C LYS A 91 26.19 -2.98 -17.40
N GLU A 92 25.36 -3.54 -18.28
CA GLU A 92 25.59 -4.87 -18.86
C GLU A 92 26.76 -4.88 -19.87
N ALA A 93 26.96 -3.79 -20.62
CA ALA A 93 28.13 -3.64 -21.49
C ALA A 93 29.44 -3.61 -20.69
N ALA A 94 29.46 -2.87 -19.57
CA ALA A 94 30.59 -2.84 -18.65
C ALA A 94 30.84 -4.19 -17.98
N ALA A 95 29.78 -4.88 -17.54
CA ALA A 95 29.86 -6.22 -16.95
C ALA A 95 30.43 -7.26 -17.91
N THR A 96 30.16 -7.13 -19.21
CA THR A 96 30.67 -8.03 -20.28
C THR A 96 31.98 -7.56 -20.91
N GLY A 97 32.51 -6.40 -20.50
CA GLY A 97 33.74 -5.82 -21.04
C GLY A 97 33.62 -5.28 -22.48
N ARG A 98 32.40 -5.03 -22.96
CA ARG A 98 32.09 -4.52 -24.31
C ARG A 98 32.21 -2.99 -24.39
N SER A 99 33.45 -2.50 -24.27
CA SER A 99 33.75 -1.05 -24.33
C SER A 99 33.40 -0.39 -25.68
N ASP A 100 33.19 -1.20 -26.71
CA ASP A 100 32.73 -0.79 -28.05
C ASP A 100 31.26 -0.37 -28.07
N VAL A 101 30.44 -0.89 -27.15
CA VAL A 101 29.02 -0.54 -26.97
C VAL A 101 28.85 0.49 -25.85
N GLU A 102 29.64 0.38 -24.78
CA GLU A 102 29.59 1.25 -23.60
C GLU A 102 29.84 2.74 -23.92
N LYS A 103 30.90 3.05 -24.68
CA LYS A 103 31.25 4.45 -24.96
C LYS A 103 30.21 5.20 -25.80
N PRO A 104 29.73 4.65 -26.94
CA PRO A 104 28.68 5.31 -27.71
C PRO A 104 27.39 5.52 -26.92
N LEU A 105 27.03 4.58 -26.03
CA LEU A 105 25.87 4.72 -25.16
C LEU A 105 26.04 5.89 -24.17
N SER A 106 27.21 6.00 -23.55
CA SER A 106 27.48 7.09 -22.60
C SER A 106 27.52 8.47 -23.26
N ASP A 107 28.06 8.56 -24.48
CA ASP A 107 28.03 9.80 -25.25
C ASP A 107 26.58 10.20 -25.61
N SER A 108 25.74 9.23 -25.99
CA SER A 108 24.33 9.46 -26.33
C SER A 108 23.50 9.84 -25.09
N LEU A 109 23.71 9.15 -23.97
CA LEU A 109 23.09 9.49 -22.68
C LEU A 109 23.46 10.91 -22.24
N ALA A 110 24.73 11.32 -22.42
CA ALA A 110 25.18 12.67 -22.13
C ALA A 110 24.54 13.74 -23.04
N GLU A 111 24.22 13.39 -24.30
CA GLU A 111 23.46 14.26 -25.20
C GLU A 111 22.01 14.42 -24.75
N LEU A 112 21.33 13.31 -24.46
CA LEU A 112 19.95 13.32 -23.96
C LEU A 112 19.83 14.05 -22.63
N ALA A 113 20.75 13.80 -21.69
CA ALA A 113 20.81 14.48 -20.39
C ALA A 113 20.92 16.00 -20.54
N ARG A 114 21.83 16.48 -21.41
CA ARG A 114 21.98 17.91 -21.69
C ARG A 114 20.75 18.52 -22.33
N TRP A 115 20.07 17.77 -23.20
CA TRP A 115 18.82 18.21 -23.79
C TRP A 115 17.70 18.29 -22.74
N TRP A 116 17.60 17.33 -21.81
CA TRP A 116 16.53 17.32 -20.81
C TRP A 116 16.72 18.40 -19.72
N ASP A 117 17.93 18.56 -19.22
CA ASP A 117 18.22 19.48 -18.11
C ASP A 117 17.96 20.97 -18.47
N GLN A 118 17.84 21.31 -19.75
CA GLN A 118 17.50 22.67 -20.18
C GLN A 118 16.08 23.10 -19.76
N PHE A 119 15.20 22.15 -19.41
CA PHE A 119 13.80 22.39 -19.06
C PHE A 119 13.55 22.53 -17.55
N ALA A 120 14.61 22.50 -16.73
CA ALA A 120 14.59 22.80 -15.29
C ALA A 120 13.58 21.98 -14.46
N SER A 121 13.35 20.71 -14.83
CA SER A 121 12.37 19.85 -14.15
C SER A 121 12.63 19.69 -12.65
N THR A 122 13.88 19.73 -12.21
CA THR A 122 14.28 19.61 -10.79
C THR A 122 14.32 20.92 -10.01
N GLU A 123 14.17 22.08 -10.68
CA GLU A 123 14.26 23.39 -10.02
C GLU A 123 12.88 23.96 -9.63
N ILE A 124 11.81 23.36 -10.12
CA ILE A 124 10.45 23.90 -9.99
C ILE A 124 9.71 23.18 -8.86
N SER A 125 9.35 23.95 -7.84
CA SER A 125 8.52 23.46 -6.73
C SER A 125 7.14 23.03 -7.25
N GLY A 126 6.76 21.78 -6.98
CA GLY A 126 5.44 21.23 -7.33
C GLY A 126 5.44 20.22 -8.48
N VAL A 127 6.60 19.93 -9.09
CA VAL A 127 6.78 18.85 -10.08
C VAL A 127 7.87 17.91 -9.59
N GLU A 128 7.63 16.60 -9.60
CA GLU A 128 8.64 15.59 -9.27
C GLU A 128 9.62 15.42 -10.44
N GLY A 129 10.60 16.31 -10.56
CA GLY A 129 11.55 16.32 -11.67
C GLY A 129 12.63 15.24 -11.59
N VAL A 130 13.20 14.91 -12.76
CA VAL A 130 14.35 13.99 -12.88
C VAL A 130 15.54 14.72 -13.48
N SER A 131 16.71 14.65 -12.84
CA SER A 131 17.95 15.23 -13.39
C SER A 131 18.61 14.27 -14.39
N GLY A 132 18.76 14.73 -15.63
CA GLY A 132 19.48 14.01 -16.68
C GLY A 132 20.97 13.90 -16.37
N ARG A 133 21.60 14.99 -15.90
CA ARG A 133 23.00 14.98 -15.48
C ARG A 133 23.26 13.97 -14.36
N GLN A 134 22.40 13.94 -13.34
CA GLN A 134 22.53 12.98 -12.25
C GLN A 134 22.38 11.55 -12.77
N ALA A 135 21.42 11.30 -13.68
CA ALA A 135 21.25 9.99 -14.30
C ALA A 135 22.48 9.53 -15.09
N TRP A 136 23.06 10.41 -15.92
CA TRP A 136 24.27 10.13 -16.69
C TRP A 136 25.50 9.88 -15.79
N GLU A 137 25.75 10.78 -14.82
CA GLU A 137 26.86 10.63 -13.89
C GLU A 137 26.73 9.33 -13.07
N SER A 138 25.51 8.99 -12.63
CA SER A 138 25.23 7.76 -11.88
C SER A 138 25.44 6.51 -12.72
N ALA A 139 24.94 6.49 -13.97
CA ALA A 139 25.13 5.37 -14.89
C ALA A 139 26.62 5.09 -15.15
N GLY A 140 27.39 6.13 -15.48
CA GLY A 140 28.83 6.01 -15.71
C GLY A 140 29.61 5.59 -14.46
N GLN A 141 29.21 6.07 -13.28
CA GLN A 141 29.80 5.66 -12.01
C GLN A 141 29.54 4.17 -11.71
N VAL A 142 28.31 3.69 -11.91
CA VAL A 142 27.92 2.29 -11.73
C VAL A 142 28.63 1.38 -12.72
N ALA A 143 28.63 1.73 -14.01
CA ALA A 143 29.35 1.00 -15.06
C ALA A 143 30.85 0.90 -14.74
N GLY A 144 31.47 2.01 -14.35
CA GLY A 144 32.88 2.05 -13.93
C GLY A 144 33.17 1.19 -12.71
N ALA A 145 32.28 1.17 -11.71
CA ALA A 145 32.41 0.34 -10.52
C ALA A 145 32.28 -1.16 -10.85
N ILE A 146 31.35 -1.54 -11.73
CA ILE A 146 31.17 -2.92 -12.20
C ILE A 146 32.37 -3.39 -13.04
N ALA A 147 32.87 -2.55 -13.94
CA ALA A 147 34.06 -2.86 -14.71
C ALA A 147 35.30 -3.04 -13.81
N ALA A 148 35.39 -2.28 -12.71
CA ALA A 148 36.44 -2.45 -11.70
C ALA A 148 36.25 -3.74 -10.91
N TRP A 149 35.02 -4.06 -10.50
CA TRP A 149 34.65 -5.31 -9.81
C TRP A 149 35.03 -6.53 -10.65
N HIS A 150 34.66 -6.56 -11.93
CA HIS A 150 34.99 -7.64 -12.86
C HIS A 150 36.51 -7.85 -13.00
N LYS A 151 37.31 -6.77 -12.89
CA LYS A 151 38.78 -6.85 -12.94
C LYS A 151 39.43 -7.22 -11.60
N ALA A 152 38.76 -6.94 -10.48
CA ALA A 152 39.32 -7.04 -9.13
C ALA A 152 39.24 -8.46 -8.52
N GLY A 153 38.37 -9.35 -9.03
CA GLY A 153 38.23 -10.72 -8.53
C GLY A 153 37.94 -10.74 -7.02
N THR A 154 38.75 -11.43 -6.22
CA THR A 154 38.56 -11.56 -4.76
C THR A 154 38.70 -10.24 -3.99
N ALA A 155 39.35 -9.21 -4.55
CA ALA A 155 39.49 -7.90 -3.90
C ALA A 155 38.17 -7.10 -3.85
N ALA A 156 37.16 -7.53 -4.60
CA ALA A 156 35.81 -6.96 -4.59
C ALA A 156 35.04 -7.16 -3.28
N GLY A 157 35.43 -8.13 -2.45
CA GLY A 157 34.77 -8.38 -1.16
C GLY A 157 35.15 -7.40 -0.04
N ASP A 158 36.07 -6.46 -0.30
CA ASP A 158 36.57 -5.49 0.69
C ASP A 158 35.76 -4.18 0.66
N VAL A 159 35.35 -3.69 1.82
CA VAL A 159 34.69 -2.38 1.98
C VAL A 159 35.61 -1.24 1.52
N ALA A 160 36.92 -1.38 1.69
CA ALA A 160 37.88 -0.36 1.24
C ALA A 160 37.92 -0.22 -0.30
N PHE A 161 37.67 -1.31 -1.03
CA PHE A 161 37.51 -1.28 -2.48
C PHE A 161 36.28 -0.45 -2.85
N TRP A 162 35.10 -0.78 -2.30
CA TRP A 162 33.86 -0.07 -2.63
C TRP A 162 33.89 1.39 -2.20
N LYS A 163 34.44 1.71 -1.04
CA LYS A 163 34.59 3.09 -0.58
C LYS A 163 35.33 3.98 -1.60
N LYS A 164 36.34 3.45 -2.30
CA LYS A 164 37.06 4.19 -3.35
C LYS A 164 36.20 4.44 -4.60
N HIS A 165 35.32 3.50 -4.95
CA HIS A 165 34.55 3.54 -6.19
C HIS A 165 33.17 4.21 -6.03
N VAL A 166 32.64 4.24 -4.81
CA VAL A 166 31.29 4.69 -4.47
C VAL A 166 31.28 6.07 -3.78
N GLN A 167 32.45 6.62 -3.46
CA GLN A 167 32.62 7.98 -2.90
C GLN A 167 31.90 9.09 -3.68
N ARG A 168 31.67 8.90 -4.98
CA ARG A 168 31.03 9.87 -5.88
C ARG A 168 29.53 9.65 -6.03
N PHE A 169 28.98 8.63 -5.39
CA PHE A 169 27.55 8.36 -5.45
C PHE A 169 26.86 9.40 -4.56
N HIS A 170 25.92 10.12 -5.17
CA HIS A 170 25.13 11.17 -4.54
C HIS A 170 23.62 10.85 -4.60
N CYS A 171 23.24 9.65 -5.04
CA CYS A 171 21.84 9.27 -5.21
C CYS A 171 21.58 7.79 -4.86
N PRO A 172 20.36 7.47 -4.36
CA PRO A 172 19.91 6.10 -4.10
C PRO A 172 19.99 5.18 -5.32
N LYS A 173 19.60 5.69 -6.50
CA LYS A 173 19.58 4.94 -7.78
C LYS A 173 20.92 4.27 -8.10
N ALA A 174 22.04 4.96 -7.90
CA ALA A 174 23.37 4.42 -8.19
C ALA A 174 23.71 3.23 -7.26
N PHE A 175 23.42 3.36 -5.96
CA PHE A 175 23.64 2.27 -5.00
C PHE A 175 22.74 1.07 -5.30
N ALA A 176 21.46 1.32 -5.57
CA ALA A 176 20.49 0.27 -5.85
C ALA A 176 20.87 -0.54 -7.09
N LEU A 177 21.13 0.11 -8.24
CA LEU A 177 21.49 -0.58 -9.49
C LEU A 177 22.77 -1.43 -9.36
N LEU A 178 23.75 -0.94 -8.61
CA LEU A 178 24.98 -1.67 -8.35
C LEU A 178 24.73 -2.87 -7.42
N ALA A 179 23.99 -2.67 -6.33
CA ALA A 179 23.64 -3.74 -5.38
C ALA A 179 22.79 -4.84 -6.04
N GLU A 180 21.77 -4.47 -6.82
CA GLU A 180 20.96 -5.40 -7.62
C GLU A 180 21.82 -6.26 -8.53
N THR A 181 22.78 -5.66 -9.22
CA THR A 181 23.67 -6.39 -10.13
C THR A 181 24.54 -7.39 -9.38
N LEU A 182 25.09 -7.00 -8.23
CA LEU A 182 25.89 -7.90 -7.40
C LEU A 182 25.04 -9.04 -6.84
N ILE A 183 23.81 -8.76 -6.43
CA ILE A 183 22.83 -9.74 -5.98
C ILE A 183 22.49 -10.70 -7.14
N ASP A 184 22.15 -10.21 -8.34
CA ASP A 184 21.86 -11.06 -9.51
C ASP A 184 23.04 -11.93 -9.94
N ARG A 185 24.27 -11.42 -9.80
CA ARG A 185 25.50 -12.17 -10.06
C ARG A 185 25.89 -13.10 -8.90
N ARG A 186 25.10 -13.13 -7.83
CA ARG A 186 25.30 -13.93 -6.62
C ARG A 186 26.56 -13.61 -5.81
N ASP A 187 27.11 -12.40 -5.93
CA ASP A 187 28.20 -11.92 -5.08
C ASP A 187 27.63 -11.32 -3.78
N LEU A 188 27.25 -12.19 -2.85
CA LEU A 188 26.61 -11.81 -1.59
C LEU A 188 27.56 -11.02 -0.67
N VAL A 189 28.86 -11.25 -0.73
CA VAL A 189 29.83 -10.54 0.12
C VAL A 189 30.02 -9.10 -0.35
N ALA A 190 30.20 -8.89 -1.65
CA ALA A 190 30.35 -7.54 -2.20
C ALA A 190 29.05 -6.72 -2.09
N SER A 191 27.89 -7.33 -2.36
CA SER A 191 26.59 -6.67 -2.19
C SER A 191 26.32 -6.29 -0.74
N MET A 192 26.64 -7.16 0.24
CA MET A 192 26.55 -6.81 1.66
C MET A 192 27.43 -5.60 1.99
N ALA A 193 28.70 -5.60 1.57
CA ALA A 193 29.62 -4.49 1.81
C ALA A 193 29.09 -3.15 1.24
N LEU A 194 28.50 -3.19 0.06
CA LEU A 194 27.89 -2.03 -0.59
C LEU A 194 26.64 -1.54 0.14
N LEU A 195 25.75 -2.45 0.55
CA LEU A 195 24.55 -2.12 1.32
C LEU A 195 24.94 -1.43 2.64
N MET A 196 25.93 -1.97 3.36
CA MET A 196 26.39 -1.36 4.61
C MET A 196 27.03 0.02 4.39
N LEU A 197 27.74 0.21 3.28
CA LEU A 197 28.28 1.51 2.91
C LEU A 197 27.18 2.52 2.60
N TRP A 198 26.10 2.11 1.93
CA TRP A 198 24.94 2.97 1.71
C TRP A 198 24.30 3.36 3.04
N LEU A 199 24.06 2.38 3.93
CA LEU A 199 23.50 2.62 5.26
C LEU A 199 24.33 3.64 6.07
N SER A 200 25.66 3.53 6.03
CA SER A 200 26.57 4.48 6.71
C SER A 200 26.54 5.92 6.16
N ARG A 201 25.86 6.15 5.02
CA ARG A 201 25.71 7.46 4.37
C ARG A 201 24.24 7.87 4.29
N ALA A 202 23.36 7.31 5.12
CA ALA A 202 21.93 7.61 5.12
C ALA A 202 21.63 9.12 5.21
N ASP A 203 22.43 9.89 5.97
CA ASP A 203 22.27 11.35 6.10
C ASP A 203 22.59 12.13 4.81
N GLU A 204 23.42 11.56 3.93
CA GLU A 204 23.80 12.19 2.66
C GLU A 204 22.97 11.67 1.48
N VAL A 205 22.57 10.39 1.56
CA VAL A 205 21.87 9.68 0.50
C VAL A 205 20.72 8.89 1.13
N PRO A 206 19.46 9.25 0.85
CA PRO A 206 18.30 8.56 1.40
C PRO A 206 18.33 7.05 1.18
N LEU A 207 17.74 6.29 2.10
CA LEU A 207 17.70 4.82 2.00
C LEU A 207 16.60 4.32 1.05
N ALA A 208 15.67 5.18 0.65
CA ALA A 208 14.65 4.86 -0.34
C ALA A 208 14.25 6.13 -1.12
N GLU A 209 14.08 5.99 -2.43
CA GLU A 209 13.55 7.03 -3.32
C GLU A 209 12.88 6.35 -4.51
N ALA A 210 11.60 6.65 -4.75
CA ALA A 210 10.76 6.00 -5.76
C ALA A 210 10.90 4.45 -5.71
N ASP A 211 11.34 3.82 -6.80
CA ASP A 211 11.51 2.36 -6.92
C ASP A 211 12.81 1.82 -6.27
N TYR A 212 13.73 2.70 -5.87
CA TYR A 212 15.04 2.30 -5.36
C TYR A 212 15.04 2.26 -3.84
N SER A 213 15.02 1.05 -3.27
CA SER A 213 14.90 0.86 -1.82
C SER A 213 15.99 -0.05 -1.24
N PHE A 214 16.79 0.49 -0.31
CA PHE A 214 17.71 -0.29 0.52
C PHE A 214 16.99 -1.45 1.22
N TYR A 215 15.79 -1.19 1.74
CA TYR A 215 14.99 -2.15 2.49
C TYR A 215 14.61 -3.37 1.65
N ALA A 216 14.17 -3.14 0.42
CA ALA A 216 13.83 -4.21 -0.52
C ALA A 216 15.07 -5.02 -0.92
N LEU A 217 16.21 -4.35 -1.17
CA LEU A 217 17.45 -5.03 -1.54
C LEU A 217 18.05 -5.84 -0.38
N ALA A 218 17.93 -5.36 0.85
CA ALA A 218 18.35 -6.11 2.05
C ALA A 218 17.51 -7.38 2.24
N ALA A 219 16.18 -7.29 2.04
CA ALA A 219 15.29 -8.45 2.06
C ALA A 219 15.65 -9.46 0.96
N ARG A 220 15.80 -8.98 -0.29
CA ARG A 220 16.20 -9.81 -1.43
C ARG A 220 17.56 -10.49 -1.23
N TRP A 221 18.53 -9.76 -0.67
CA TRP A 221 19.84 -10.32 -0.34
C TRP A 221 19.71 -11.47 0.66
N MET A 222 18.89 -11.29 1.70
CA MET A 222 18.66 -12.32 2.71
C MET A 222 17.91 -13.53 2.13
N GLU A 223 16.88 -13.33 1.31
CA GLU A 223 16.17 -14.41 0.63
C GLU A 223 17.10 -15.21 -0.28
N GLN A 224 17.94 -14.51 -1.06
CA GLN A 224 18.89 -15.16 -1.96
C GLN A 224 19.95 -15.96 -1.22
N LEU A 225 20.42 -15.48 -0.06
CA LEU A 225 21.35 -16.21 0.81
C LEU A 225 20.81 -17.59 1.22
N TRP A 226 19.49 -17.70 1.42
CA TRP A 226 18.83 -18.93 1.88
C TRP A 226 18.25 -19.79 0.75
N GLN A 227 18.54 -19.50 -0.53
CA GLN A 227 18.11 -20.34 -1.65
C GLN A 227 18.89 -21.67 -1.69
N LEU A 228 18.16 -22.78 -1.75
CA LEU A 228 18.65 -24.16 -1.56
C LEU A 228 19.49 -24.74 -2.72
N ASP A 229 19.62 -24.03 -3.84
CA ASP A 229 20.35 -24.51 -5.03
C ASP A 229 21.86 -24.20 -4.99
N GLU A 230 22.35 -23.56 -3.92
CA GLU A 230 23.75 -23.18 -3.75
C GLU A 230 24.63 -24.31 -3.15
N PRO A 231 25.91 -24.41 -3.55
CA PRO A 231 26.87 -25.36 -2.96
C PRO A 231 27.34 -24.97 -1.55
N ALA A 232 27.08 -23.74 -1.11
CA ALA A 232 27.43 -23.27 0.23
C ALA A 232 26.55 -23.97 1.27
N GLY A 233 27.17 -24.64 2.23
CA GLY A 233 26.44 -25.37 3.27
C GLY A 233 25.60 -24.45 4.16
N PRO A 234 24.55 -24.95 4.83
CA PRO A 234 23.65 -24.16 5.68
C PRO A 234 24.38 -23.34 6.75
N ASP A 235 25.47 -23.87 7.30
CA ASP A 235 26.28 -23.20 8.32
C ASP A 235 27.05 -21.99 7.75
N GLU A 236 27.45 -22.01 6.48
CA GLU A 236 28.09 -20.87 5.83
C GLU A 236 27.09 -19.74 5.59
N ALA A 237 25.87 -20.08 5.14
CA ALA A 237 24.78 -19.13 5.02
C ALA A 237 24.45 -18.47 6.38
N TRP A 238 24.40 -19.26 7.45
CA TRP A 238 24.21 -18.75 8.81
C TRP A 238 25.30 -17.77 9.25
N ARG A 239 26.58 -18.10 9.02
CA ARG A 239 27.71 -17.21 9.36
C ARG A 239 27.66 -15.90 8.59
N LEU A 240 27.25 -15.94 7.32
CA LEU A 240 27.12 -14.74 6.51
C LEU A 240 25.91 -13.89 6.94
N ALA A 241 24.78 -14.51 7.31
CA ALA A 241 23.64 -13.81 7.90
C ALA A 241 24.02 -13.10 9.21
N LYS A 242 24.74 -13.79 10.11
CA LYS A 242 25.26 -13.18 11.35
C LYS A 242 26.12 -11.95 11.05
N LYS A 243 27.08 -12.09 10.13
CA LYS A 243 27.97 -11.00 9.72
C LYS A 243 27.20 -9.82 9.11
N PHE A 244 26.13 -10.07 8.37
CA PHE A 244 25.25 -9.03 7.85
C PHE A 244 24.62 -8.20 8.98
N PHE A 245 24.05 -8.86 10.00
CA PHE A 245 23.46 -8.14 11.14
C PHE A 245 24.49 -7.40 11.98
N ASP A 246 25.66 -8.00 12.26
CA ASP A 246 26.75 -7.35 12.99
C ASP A 246 27.21 -6.06 12.29
N HIS A 247 27.29 -6.09 10.95
CA HIS A 247 27.61 -4.89 10.17
C HIS A 247 26.45 -3.90 10.11
N LEU A 248 25.20 -4.36 10.00
CA LEU A 248 24.04 -3.48 9.98
C LEU A 248 23.97 -2.67 11.27
N GLU A 249 24.11 -3.32 12.43
CA GLU A 249 24.12 -2.65 13.73
C GLU A 249 25.25 -1.61 13.83
N ALA A 250 26.44 -1.94 13.34
CA ALA A 250 27.58 -1.03 13.37
C ALA A 250 27.46 0.19 12.44
N ASN A 251 26.68 0.09 11.35
CA ASN A 251 26.52 1.16 10.36
C ASN A 251 25.20 1.94 10.49
N ALA A 252 24.23 1.44 11.27
CA ALA A 252 22.93 2.08 11.44
C ALA A 252 22.95 3.31 12.37
N ASP A 253 23.96 3.46 13.22
CA ASP A 253 24.12 4.56 14.19
C ASP A 253 22.79 4.97 14.88
N GLU A 254 22.32 6.21 14.72
CA GLU A 254 21.05 6.70 15.28
C GLU A 254 19.80 6.09 14.60
N TYR A 255 19.87 5.74 13.31
CA TYR A 255 18.77 5.09 12.58
C TYR A 255 18.42 3.72 13.16
N GLY A 256 19.38 3.05 13.79
CA GLY A 256 19.17 1.76 14.45
C GLY A 256 18.37 1.86 15.77
N GLN A 257 18.13 3.08 16.27
CA GLN A 257 17.45 3.34 17.53
C GLN A 257 16.00 3.78 17.29
N VAL A 258 15.13 3.52 18.27
CA VAL A 258 13.74 4.00 18.22
C VAL A 258 13.74 5.52 18.46
N PRO A 259 13.24 6.33 17.52
CA PRO A 259 13.28 7.78 17.65
C PRO A 259 12.31 8.27 18.73
N ARG A 260 12.54 9.49 19.22
CA ARG A 260 11.59 10.22 20.08
C ARG A 260 10.89 11.31 19.26
N LEU A 261 9.69 11.67 19.69
CA LEU A 261 8.96 12.81 19.13
C LEU A 261 9.61 14.10 19.63
N GLU A 262 10.08 14.96 18.73
CA GLU A 262 10.79 16.20 19.07
C GLU A 262 10.06 17.40 18.46
N LEU A 263 9.18 18.04 19.24
CA LEU A 263 8.48 19.25 18.81
C LEU A 263 9.06 20.49 19.51
N ALA A 264 9.38 21.52 18.74
CA ALA A 264 9.87 22.83 19.18
C ALA A 264 8.91 23.50 20.19
N ALA A 265 7.59 23.26 20.06
CA ALA A 265 6.61 23.76 21.02
C ALA A 265 6.71 23.09 22.41
N GLU A 266 7.23 21.86 22.51
CA GLU A 266 7.50 21.18 23.78
C GLU A 266 8.88 21.55 24.34
N SER A 267 9.88 21.82 23.51
CA SER A 267 11.19 22.29 23.98
C SER A 267 11.10 23.70 24.62
N ILE A 268 10.24 24.59 24.12
CA ILE A 268 9.98 25.90 24.75
C ILE A 268 9.23 25.76 26.08
N ARG A 269 8.26 24.84 26.19
CA ARG A 269 7.55 24.58 27.46
C ARG A 269 8.45 23.92 28.50
N ASN A 270 9.28 22.96 28.08
CA ASN A 270 10.24 22.29 28.96
C ASN A 270 11.40 23.23 29.36
N ALA A 271 11.81 24.17 28.50
CA ALA A 271 12.78 25.21 28.87
C ALA A 271 12.19 26.23 29.84
N ALA A 272 10.91 26.61 29.67
CA ALA A 272 10.21 27.51 30.59
C ALA A 272 10.01 26.91 32.01
N ASP A 273 9.95 25.57 32.12
CA ASP A 273 9.88 24.87 33.41
C ASP A 273 11.26 24.63 34.06
N VAL A 274 12.38 24.88 33.34
CA VAL A 274 13.76 24.69 33.84
C VAL A 274 14.48 26.01 34.13
N GLU A 275 14.00 27.15 33.64
CA GLU A 275 14.57 28.48 33.96
C GLU A 275 13.76 29.23 35.04
N GLN A 276 13.94 28.81 36.30
CA GLN A 276 13.92 29.73 37.43
C GLN A 276 15.34 29.88 38.01
N GLU A 277 16.23 30.50 37.23
CA GLU A 277 17.37 31.24 37.79
C GLU A 277 17.25 32.73 37.40
N PRO A 278 17.46 33.67 38.33
CA PRO A 278 17.24 35.08 38.07
C PRO A 278 18.37 35.68 37.24
N ASP A 279 18.00 36.15 36.05
CA ASP A 279 18.39 37.41 35.41
C ASP A 279 19.87 37.86 35.53
N ALA A 280 20.67 37.56 34.50
CA ALA A 280 21.94 38.24 34.25
C ALA A 280 22.39 38.14 32.78
N ALA A 281 21.56 38.55 31.82
CA ALA A 281 22.02 38.73 30.43
C ALA A 281 21.27 39.81 29.64
N GLU A 282 20.73 40.85 30.27
CA GLU A 282 20.49 42.11 29.56
C GLU A 282 21.81 42.89 29.45
N GLY A 283 22.43 42.90 28.26
CA GLY A 283 23.50 43.88 28.00
C GLY A 283 24.51 43.59 26.88
N LEU A 284 24.47 42.43 26.21
CA LEU A 284 25.53 42.13 25.22
C LEU A 284 25.29 42.74 23.82
N PHE A 285 24.03 43.02 23.45
CA PHE A 285 23.67 43.52 22.12
C PHE A 285 23.07 44.94 22.08
N SER A 286 22.80 45.56 23.23
CA SER A 286 22.28 46.94 23.29
C SER A 286 23.28 48.00 22.79
N ALA A 287 24.58 47.72 22.86
CA ALA A 287 25.63 48.66 22.47
C ALA A 287 25.73 48.90 20.94
N ALA A 288 25.14 48.03 20.10
CA ALA A 288 25.21 48.17 18.64
C ALA A 288 24.15 49.13 18.06
N TYR A 289 23.14 49.52 18.86
CA TYR A 289 21.97 50.29 18.39
C TYR A 289 21.76 51.61 19.12
N GLU A 290 22.69 52.03 19.99
CA GLU A 290 22.50 53.15 20.91
C GLU A 290 22.42 54.56 20.26
N ASN A 291 22.43 54.68 18.93
CA ASN A 291 22.30 55.97 18.22
C ASN A 291 21.62 55.89 16.83
N VAL A 292 20.89 54.82 16.52
CA VAL A 292 20.16 54.73 15.24
C VAL A 292 18.69 55.06 15.47
N THR A 293 18.28 56.28 15.14
CA THR A 293 16.85 56.64 15.07
C THR A 293 16.35 56.36 13.66
N TYR A 294 15.65 55.24 13.48
CA TYR A 294 14.89 55.00 12.26
C TYR A 294 13.76 56.02 12.20
N ARG A 295 13.71 56.80 11.12
CA ARG A 295 12.66 57.79 10.87
C ARG A 295 11.83 57.26 9.72
N ASP A 296 10.66 56.75 10.06
CA ASP A 296 9.66 56.29 9.11
C ASP A 296 9.27 57.43 8.15
N THR A 297 9.29 57.13 6.84
CA THR A 297 8.95 58.09 5.77
C THR A 297 7.82 57.56 4.88
N THR A 298 7.16 56.48 5.29
CA THR A 298 6.05 55.85 4.58
C THR A 298 4.90 55.65 5.56
N ASP A 299 4.23 56.75 5.90
CA ASP A 299 2.96 56.77 6.64
C ASP A 299 1.82 56.39 5.68
N ASP A 300 1.72 55.11 5.34
CA ASP A 300 0.64 54.55 4.50
C ASP A 300 -0.44 53.82 5.32
N GLY A 301 -0.38 53.88 6.65
CA GLY A 301 -1.44 53.39 7.52
C GLY A 301 -1.62 51.87 7.53
N PHE A 302 -0.65 51.12 6.99
CA PHE A 302 -0.54 49.67 7.17
C PHE A 302 0.58 49.36 8.16
N GLU A 303 0.23 48.87 9.36
CA GLU A 303 1.21 48.17 10.19
C GLU A 303 1.55 46.84 9.49
N GLY A 304 2.66 46.82 8.76
CA GLY A 304 3.26 45.56 8.35
C GLY A 304 3.66 44.79 9.60
N GLU A 305 3.06 43.63 9.84
CA GLU A 305 3.47 42.70 10.88
C GLU A 305 4.96 42.39 10.70
N MET A 306 5.77 43.01 11.56
CA MET A 306 7.18 42.68 11.71
C MET A 306 7.26 41.26 12.26
N LEU A 307 7.92 40.38 11.50
CA LEU A 307 8.28 39.00 11.82
C LEU A 307 9.24 38.93 13.03
N GLU A 308 8.81 39.37 14.21
CA GLU A 308 9.51 39.15 15.48
C GLU A 308 8.50 38.93 16.61
N GLY A 309 8.45 37.69 17.11
CA GLY A 309 7.81 37.35 18.38
C GLY A 309 6.53 36.52 18.28
N GLY A 310 6.67 35.21 18.06
CA GLY A 310 5.60 34.23 18.31
C GLY A 310 4.64 33.99 17.15
N GLY A 311 5.15 33.55 16.00
CA GLY A 311 4.29 32.97 14.96
C GLY A 311 3.57 31.70 15.47
N PRO A 312 2.37 31.39 14.96
CA PRO A 312 1.73 30.11 15.24
C PRO A 312 2.66 28.97 14.83
N VAL A 313 2.63 27.86 15.60
CA VAL A 313 3.34 26.59 15.33
C VAL A 313 3.40 26.37 13.82
N THR A 314 4.60 26.40 13.25
CA THR A 314 4.80 26.41 11.80
C THR A 314 4.16 25.17 11.17
N ASP A 315 3.44 25.36 10.07
CA ASP A 315 2.71 24.31 9.33
C ASP A 315 3.57 23.08 8.95
N PHE A 316 4.89 23.22 9.02
CA PHE A 316 5.89 22.23 8.59
C PHE A 316 6.48 21.37 9.73
N GLU A 317 6.25 21.72 11.00
CA GLU A 317 6.93 21.06 12.12
C GLU A 317 6.52 19.59 12.27
N LEU A 318 5.20 19.32 12.32
CA LEU A 318 4.69 17.94 12.40
C LEU A 318 5.02 17.13 11.14
N ALA A 319 5.03 17.77 9.97
CA ALA A 319 5.33 17.12 8.70
C ALA A 319 6.80 16.65 8.66
N SER A 320 7.74 17.53 9.01
CA SER A 320 9.18 17.21 9.04
C SER A 320 9.51 16.16 10.11
N GLU A 321 8.93 16.25 11.30
CA GLU A 321 9.11 15.24 12.34
C GLU A 321 8.50 13.88 11.95
N ALA A 322 7.36 13.87 11.26
CA ALA A 322 6.75 12.65 10.78
C ALA A 322 7.62 11.95 9.72
N GLU A 323 8.29 12.72 8.85
CA GLU A 323 9.23 12.21 7.85
C GLU A 323 10.45 11.57 8.52
N ARG A 324 11.13 12.29 9.41
CA ARG A 324 12.28 11.79 10.18
C ARG A 324 11.93 10.50 10.93
N ILE A 325 10.83 10.48 11.68
CA ILE A 325 10.41 9.26 12.40
C ILE A 325 10.12 8.11 11.42
N SER A 326 9.50 8.39 10.27
CA SER A 326 9.16 7.37 9.28
C SER A 326 10.39 6.65 8.72
N GLU A 327 11.50 7.35 8.52
CA GLU A 327 12.77 6.76 8.05
C GLU A 327 13.34 5.75 9.04
N HIS A 328 13.40 6.10 10.33
CA HIS A 328 13.84 5.17 11.38
C HIS A 328 12.92 3.94 11.47
N LEU A 329 11.60 4.15 11.41
CA LEU A 329 10.63 3.05 11.48
C LEU A 329 10.78 2.07 10.31
N ALA A 330 11.08 2.55 9.11
CA ALA A 330 11.30 1.72 7.93
C ALA A 330 12.51 0.78 8.13
N LEU A 331 13.62 1.28 8.68
CA LEU A 331 14.79 0.44 9.00
C LEU A 331 14.47 -0.59 10.09
N LEU A 332 13.83 -0.18 11.19
CA LEU A 332 13.48 -1.07 12.30
C LEU A 332 12.52 -2.20 11.87
N ALA A 333 11.51 -1.86 11.07
CA ALA A 333 10.59 -2.86 10.52
C ALA A 333 11.31 -3.82 9.57
N THR A 334 12.24 -3.32 8.76
CA THR A 334 13.06 -4.15 7.86
C THR A 334 13.93 -5.12 8.65
N VAL A 335 14.65 -4.65 9.67
CA VAL A 335 15.48 -5.52 10.54
C VAL A 335 14.63 -6.61 11.19
N ALA A 336 13.43 -6.27 11.68
CA ALA A 336 12.49 -7.25 12.24
C ALA A 336 12.07 -8.31 11.20
N ARG A 337 11.83 -7.93 9.95
CA ARG A 337 11.55 -8.86 8.84
C ARG A 337 12.73 -9.77 8.53
N LEU A 338 13.94 -9.22 8.47
CA LEU A 338 15.16 -9.98 8.23
C LEU A 338 15.43 -11.00 9.35
N TRP A 339 15.21 -10.65 10.62
CA TRP A 339 15.31 -11.60 11.73
C TRP A 339 14.35 -12.78 11.57
N LYS A 340 13.12 -12.53 11.12
CA LYS A 340 12.13 -13.59 10.84
C LYS A 340 12.61 -14.53 9.74
N LEU A 341 13.06 -13.96 8.61
CA LEU A 341 13.57 -14.73 7.47
C LEU A 341 14.76 -15.61 7.88
N ALA A 342 15.80 -15.02 8.47
CA ALA A 342 17.00 -15.75 8.86
C ALA A 342 16.76 -16.81 9.95
N SER A 343 15.91 -16.51 10.94
CA SER A 343 15.61 -17.46 12.02
C SER A 343 14.80 -18.67 11.54
N ALA A 344 13.83 -18.46 10.65
CA ALA A 344 13.09 -19.57 10.05
C ALA A 344 13.93 -20.37 9.05
N ALA A 345 14.64 -19.70 8.13
CA ALA A 345 15.46 -20.39 7.14
C ALA A 345 16.56 -21.23 7.81
N SER A 346 17.24 -20.69 8.83
CA SER A 346 18.23 -21.47 9.59
C SER A 346 17.64 -22.70 10.28
N ARG A 347 16.34 -22.68 10.63
CA ARG A 347 15.65 -23.82 11.21
C ARG A 347 15.22 -24.84 10.16
N THR A 348 14.62 -24.40 9.06
CA THR A 348 14.10 -25.29 8.01
C THR A 348 15.23 -26.06 7.32
N VAL A 349 16.37 -25.42 7.11
CA VAL A 349 17.56 -26.05 6.50
C VAL A 349 18.38 -26.86 7.53
N GLY A 350 18.15 -26.66 8.83
CA GLY A 350 18.77 -27.46 9.89
C GLY A 350 20.23 -27.10 10.17
N VAL A 351 20.54 -25.82 10.34
CA VAL A 351 21.87 -25.31 10.72
C VAL A 351 22.35 -25.95 12.02
N ALA A 352 23.61 -26.41 12.05
CA ALA A 352 24.19 -27.17 13.16
C ALA A 352 25.15 -26.35 14.05
N GLU A 353 25.36 -25.07 13.74
CA GLU A 353 26.23 -24.16 14.50
C GLU A 353 25.77 -24.03 15.98
N PRO A 354 26.66 -24.27 16.96
CA PRO A 354 26.29 -24.37 18.38
C PRO A 354 25.94 -23.02 19.02
N ASP A 355 26.38 -21.89 18.46
CA ASP A 355 26.10 -20.54 18.94
C ASP A 355 24.78 -19.95 18.38
N ARG A 356 24.09 -20.68 17.49
CA ARG A 356 22.86 -20.20 16.82
C ARG A 356 21.83 -19.67 17.81
N ASP A 357 21.46 -20.46 18.82
CA ASP A 357 20.45 -20.08 19.81
C ASP A 357 20.91 -18.90 20.70
N GLU A 358 22.23 -18.70 20.87
CA GLU A 358 22.78 -17.54 21.61
C GLU A 358 22.65 -16.25 20.79
N VAL A 359 22.92 -16.31 19.48
CA VAL A 359 22.71 -15.18 18.57
C VAL A 359 21.23 -14.82 18.47
N LEU A 360 20.35 -15.81 18.29
CA LEU A 360 18.89 -15.61 18.25
C LEU A 360 18.35 -15.01 19.55
N ALA A 361 18.93 -15.39 20.71
CA ALA A 361 18.60 -14.78 21.98
C ALA A 361 18.94 -13.28 22.03
N GLY A 362 20.08 -12.87 21.44
CA GLY A 362 20.45 -11.47 21.29
C GLY A 362 19.41 -10.70 20.46
N TRP A 363 19.03 -11.23 19.30
CA TRP A 363 18.00 -10.62 18.44
C TRP A 363 16.65 -10.53 19.13
N LEU A 364 16.26 -11.57 19.89
CA LEU A 364 15.02 -11.58 20.67
C LEU A 364 15.01 -10.48 21.74
N SER A 365 16.13 -10.28 22.45
CA SER A 365 16.29 -9.22 23.44
C SER A 365 16.19 -7.82 22.80
N GLN A 366 16.86 -7.61 21.67
CA GLN A 366 16.80 -6.34 20.94
C GLN A 366 15.38 -6.06 20.42
N ALA A 367 14.72 -7.05 19.82
CA ALA A 367 13.33 -6.94 19.38
C ALA A 367 12.38 -6.61 20.55
N ALA A 368 12.65 -7.17 21.74
CA ALA A 368 11.91 -6.85 22.96
C ALA A 368 12.13 -5.42 23.45
N SER A 369 13.37 -4.93 23.38
CA SER A 369 13.69 -3.54 23.69
C SER A 369 13.01 -2.57 22.72
N ASN A 370 13.14 -2.81 21.42
CA ASN A 370 12.56 -1.97 20.37
C ASN A 370 11.04 -1.91 20.50
N HIS A 371 10.37 -3.04 20.71
CA HIS A 371 8.92 -3.08 20.86
C HIS A 371 8.43 -2.20 22.03
N ARG A 372 9.10 -2.23 23.20
CA ARG A 372 8.73 -1.37 24.34
C ARG A 372 8.89 0.10 24.00
N GLN A 373 10.02 0.49 23.41
CA GLN A 373 10.28 1.89 23.04
C GLN A 373 9.31 2.39 21.97
N LEU A 374 8.93 1.54 21.01
CA LEU A 374 7.93 1.88 19.99
C LEU A 374 6.53 2.09 20.61
N LEU A 375 6.15 1.33 21.64
CA LEU A 375 4.91 1.58 22.39
C LEU A 375 4.94 2.92 23.16
N ASP A 376 6.11 3.32 23.66
CA ASP A 376 6.31 4.63 24.29
C ASP A 376 6.17 5.76 23.26
N LEU A 377 6.83 5.64 22.10
CA LEU A 377 6.71 6.58 20.98
C LEU A 377 5.25 6.69 20.49
N LEU A 378 4.57 5.55 20.33
CA LEU A 378 3.17 5.49 19.95
C LEU A 378 2.28 6.26 20.94
N SER A 379 2.58 6.14 22.23
CA SER A 379 1.87 6.86 23.29
C SER A 379 2.13 8.36 23.25
N ALA A 380 3.36 8.78 22.94
CA ALA A 380 3.73 10.18 22.81
C ALA A 380 2.98 10.85 21.64
N VAL A 381 3.05 10.27 20.44
CA VAL A 381 2.36 10.79 19.25
C VAL A 381 0.84 10.79 19.43
N HIS A 382 0.27 9.78 20.09
CA HIS A 382 -1.17 9.74 20.34
C HIS A 382 -1.64 10.93 21.21
N ARG A 383 -0.87 11.28 22.24
CA ARG A 383 -1.18 12.37 23.19
C ARG A 383 -1.11 13.76 22.58
N TYR A 384 -0.33 13.95 21.52
CA TYR A 384 -0.25 15.23 20.80
C TYR A 384 -1.62 15.65 20.27
N ARG A 385 -2.14 16.82 20.66
CA ARG A 385 -3.49 17.27 20.25
C ARG A 385 -3.40 18.30 19.13
N LEU A 386 -4.14 18.06 18.05
CA LEU A 386 -4.32 19.03 16.98
C LEU A 386 -5.28 20.14 17.43
N PRO A 387 -5.03 21.41 17.08
CA PRO A 387 -5.98 22.50 17.30
C PRO A 387 -7.30 22.23 16.58
N SER A 388 -8.44 22.63 17.19
CA SER A 388 -9.74 22.57 16.53
C SER A 388 -9.83 23.61 15.40
N PRO A 389 -10.39 23.27 14.23
CA PRO A 389 -10.56 24.23 13.13
C PRO A 389 -11.74 25.18 13.37
N THR A 390 -11.72 26.32 12.68
CA THR A 390 -12.91 27.17 12.49
C THR A 390 -13.81 26.57 11.40
N SER A 391 -15.00 27.13 11.19
CA SER A 391 -15.93 26.65 10.15
C SER A 391 -15.56 27.08 8.72
N ALA A 392 -14.48 27.86 8.56
CA ALA A 392 -13.97 28.31 7.26
C ALA A 392 -13.34 27.16 6.45
N LEU A 393 -13.53 27.18 5.13
CA LEU A 393 -13.07 26.12 4.23
C LEU A 393 -11.56 25.85 4.35
N GLU A 394 -10.73 26.90 4.33
CA GLU A 394 -9.27 26.79 4.42
C GLU A 394 -8.82 26.12 5.73
N ALA A 395 -9.41 26.53 6.85
CA ALA A 395 -9.11 25.96 8.16
C ALA A 395 -9.52 24.48 8.26
N MET A 396 -10.64 24.11 7.65
CA MET A 396 -11.12 22.72 7.58
C MET A 396 -10.19 21.85 6.73
N VAL A 397 -9.77 22.33 5.57
CA VAL A 397 -8.83 21.60 4.68
C VAL A 397 -7.47 21.42 5.35
N GLU A 398 -6.94 22.47 5.99
CA GLU A 398 -5.66 22.39 6.70
C GLU A 398 -5.74 21.45 7.91
N TYR A 399 -6.87 21.44 8.64
CA TYR A 399 -7.10 20.47 9.71
C TYR A 399 -7.13 19.03 9.20
N ASP A 400 -7.80 18.74 8.07
CA ASP A 400 -7.78 17.41 7.46
C ASP A 400 -6.36 16.99 7.07
N ARG A 401 -5.55 17.91 6.51
CA ARG A 401 -4.14 17.66 6.18
C ARG A 401 -3.31 17.29 7.40
N ARG A 402 -3.35 18.10 8.46
CA ARG A 402 -2.62 17.84 9.72
C ARG A 402 -3.07 16.54 10.37
N ARG A 403 -4.37 16.26 10.32
CA ARG A 403 -4.94 15.01 10.83
C ARG A 403 -4.43 13.81 10.05
N ALA A 404 -4.40 13.90 8.72
CA ALA A 404 -3.89 12.85 7.86
C ALA A 404 -2.40 12.54 8.15
N ILE A 405 -1.55 13.56 8.35
CA ILE A 405 -0.14 13.38 8.71
C ILE A 405 -0.02 12.63 10.05
N LYS A 406 -0.73 13.08 11.09
CA LYS A 406 -0.71 12.45 12.41
C LYS A 406 -1.20 11.00 12.36
N ASP A 407 -2.33 10.75 11.70
CA ASP A 407 -2.91 9.41 11.60
C ASP A 407 -1.97 8.49 10.80
N ALA A 408 -1.36 8.97 9.71
CA ALA A 408 -0.37 8.20 8.95
C ALA A 408 0.89 7.86 9.77
N LEU A 409 1.38 8.79 10.59
CA LEU A 409 2.49 8.54 11.52
C LEU A 409 2.13 7.48 12.56
N LEU A 410 0.94 7.57 13.17
CA LEU A 410 0.45 6.56 14.11
C LEU A 410 0.36 5.18 13.46
N GLU A 411 -0.19 5.09 12.25
CA GLU A 411 -0.28 3.82 11.51
C GLU A 411 1.10 3.22 11.22
N ARG A 412 2.10 4.04 10.86
CA ARG A 412 3.49 3.58 10.66
C ARG A 412 4.12 3.04 11.95
N ILE A 413 3.94 3.74 13.08
CA ILE A 413 4.45 3.28 14.38
C ILE A 413 3.76 1.97 14.80
N ILE A 414 2.44 1.86 14.61
CA ILE A 414 1.68 0.63 14.85
C ILE A 414 2.24 -0.52 14.00
N GLY A 415 2.51 -0.28 12.72
CA GLY A 415 3.15 -1.25 11.82
C GLY A 415 4.49 -1.75 12.37
N ALA A 416 5.38 -0.86 12.78
CA ALA A 416 6.66 -1.23 13.38
C ALA A 416 6.50 -1.98 14.72
N CYS A 417 5.53 -1.60 15.57
CA CYS A 417 5.19 -2.33 16.80
C CYS A 417 4.78 -3.77 16.50
N VAL A 418 3.91 -3.96 15.50
CA VAL A 418 3.43 -5.29 15.10
C VAL A 418 4.58 -6.11 14.53
N GLU A 419 5.36 -5.56 13.59
CA GLU A 419 6.51 -6.26 12.97
C GLU A 419 7.57 -6.70 13.99
N THR A 420 7.86 -5.87 15.00
CA THR A 420 8.84 -6.19 16.07
C THR A 420 8.29 -7.22 17.06
N ALA A 421 7.03 -7.09 17.48
CA ALA A 421 6.37 -8.11 18.32
C ALA A 421 6.33 -9.47 17.63
N ASP A 422 6.05 -9.42 16.34
CA ASP A 422 5.96 -10.57 15.47
C ASP A 422 7.31 -11.26 15.26
N ALA A 423 8.38 -10.50 15.08
CA ALA A 423 9.76 -11.01 15.04
C ALA A 423 10.14 -11.73 16.35
N ARG A 424 9.76 -11.19 17.52
CA ARG A 424 10.00 -11.87 18.81
C ARG A 424 9.38 -13.27 18.85
N ARG A 425 8.11 -13.38 18.43
CA ARG A 425 7.36 -14.65 18.44
C ARG A 425 8.01 -15.66 17.50
N PHE A 426 8.37 -15.21 16.30
CA PHE A 426 8.96 -16.04 15.26
C PHE A 426 10.35 -16.56 15.62
N VAL A 427 11.23 -15.66 16.09
CA VAL A 427 12.57 -16.03 16.56
C VAL A 427 12.45 -17.02 17.72
N SER A 428 11.56 -16.77 18.68
CA SER A 428 11.35 -17.70 19.80
C SER A 428 10.85 -19.09 19.36
N ALA A 429 10.00 -19.17 18.33
CA ALA A 429 9.48 -20.44 17.81
C ALA A 429 10.53 -21.29 17.06
N THR A 430 11.62 -20.68 16.60
CA THR A 430 12.69 -21.35 15.83
C THR A 430 13.91 -21.73 16.67
N MET A 431 13.96 -21.31 17.94
CA MET A 431 15.00 -21.68 18.91
C MET A 431 14.74 -23.07 19.51
N ASP A 432 15.80 -23.78 19.90
CA ASP A 432 15.67 -25.06 20.59
C ASP A 432 15.59 -24.90 22.11
N ARG A 433 16.31 -23.93 22.67
CA ARG A 433 16.21 -23.53 24.09
C ARG A 433 14.98 -22.67 24.36
N GLN A 434 14.21 -23.06 25.38
CA GLN A 434 13.18 -22.18 25.94
C GLN A 434 13.85 -21.06 26.73
N GLN A 435 13.63 -19.82 26.32
CA GLN A 435 13.91 -18.65 27.15
C GLN A 435 12.65 -18.22 27.91
N PRO A 436 12.79 -17.73 29.15
CA PRO A 436 11.69 -17.08 29.84
C PRO A 436 11.37 -15.78 29.10
N THR A 437 10.24 -15.75 28.41
CA THR A 437 9.66 -14.52 27.88
C THR A 437 9.13 -13.72 29.07
N GLU A 438 9.42 -12.42 29.14
CA GLU A 438 8.76 -11.52 30.10
C GLU A 438 7.25 -11.56 29.85
N ALA A 439 6.48 -12.05 30.83
CA ALA A 439 5.01 -12.12 30.89
C ALA A 439 4.30 -12.22 29.51
N PRO A 440 4.43 -13.36 28.80
CA PRO A 440 3.74 -13.55 27.52
C PRO A 440 2.22 -13.51 27.72
N ALA A 441 1.49 -13.01 26.72
CA ALA A 441 0.04 -13.16 26.69
C ALA A 441 -0.35 -14.65 26.70
N ASP A 442 -1.55 -14.99 27.18
CA ASP A 442 -1.94 -16.38 27.42
C ASP A 442 -1.87 -17.25 26.14
N TRP A 443 -2.14 -16.67 24.97
CA TRP A 443 -2.08 -17.34 23.67
C TRP A 443 -0.66 -17.50 23.08
N GLU A 444 0.35 -16.77 23.59
CA GLU A 444 1.70 -16.78 23.02
C GLU A 444 2.42 -18.13 23.17
N ALA A 445 2.24 -18.75 24.33
CA ALA A 445 2.85 -20.04 24.63
C ALA A 445 2.34 -21.16 23.71
N PRO A 446 1.01 -21.39 23.56
CA PRO A 446 0.51 -22.41 22.64
C PRO A 446 0.79 -22.05 21.18
N ALA A 447 0.72 -20.77 20.79
CA ALA A 447 1.03 -20.35 19.41
C ALA A 447 2.47 -20.69 19.02
N ARG A 448 3.42 -20.51 19.94
CA ARG A 448 4.82 -20.87 19.74
C ARG A 448 5.02 -22.37 19.53
N LEU A 449 4.29 -23.22 20.25
CA LEU A 449 4.36 -24.68 20.08
C LEU A 449 3.85 -25.10 18.70
N VAL A 450 2.69 -24.56 18.30
CA VAL A 450 2.10 -24.80 16.99
C VAL A 450 3.02 -24.32 15.87
N LEU A 451 3.55 -23.10 15.93
CA LEU A 451 4.50 -22.60 14.93
C LEU A 451 5.75 -23.48 14.83
N ARG A 452 6.29 -23.94 15.96
CA ARG A 452 7.45 -24.84 15.97
C ARG A 452 7.15 -26.18 15.31
N ALA A 453 5.94 -26.72 15.49
CA ALA A 453 5.48 -27.93 14.80
C ALA A 453 5.30 -27.68 13.29
N MET A 454 4.72 -26.53 12.92
CA MET A 454 4.55 -26.13 11.51
C MET A 454 5.91 -26.02 10.78
N PHE A 455 6.93 -25.40 11.37
CA PHE A 455 8.27 -25.32 10.76
C PHE A 455 8.97 -26.67 10.62
N ARG A 456 8.58 -27.66 11.42
CA ARG A 456 9.08 -29.04 11.29
C ARG A 456 8.30 -29.86 10.27
N GLY A 457 7.20 -29.33 9.74
CA GLY A 457 6.27 -30.08 8.90
C GLY A 457 5.55 -31.20 9.66
N ASP A 458 5.46 -31.10 10.99
CA ASP A 458 4.87 -32.13 11.84
C ASP A 458 3.38 -31.84 12.07
N ALA A 459 2.55 -32.34 11.14
CA ALA A 459 1.10 -32.13 11.17
C ALA A 459 0.44 -32.74 12.43
N ASP A 460 0.94 -33.88 12.91
CA ASP A 460 0.39 -34.54 14.11
C ASP A 460 0.65 -33.70 15.36
N ALA A 461 1.86 -33.12 15.49
CA ALA A 461 2.18 -32.21 16.58
C ALA A 461 1.39 -30.89 16.51
N VAL A 462 1.09 -30.39 15.31
CA VAL A 462 0.18 -29.24 15.14
C VAL A 462 -1.20 -29.60 15.69
N SER A 463 -1.79 -30.72 15.23
CA SER A 463 -3.10 -31.16 15.70
C SER A 463 -3.16 -31.40 17.22
N ALA A 464 -2.07 -31.88 17.84
CA ALA A 464 -2.01 -32.09 19.28
C ALA A 464 -2.07 -30.79 20.10
N HIS A 465 -1.47 -29.70 19.61
CA HIS A 465 -1.43 -28.40 20.29
C HIS A 465 -2.52 -27.42 19.81
N TRP A 466 -3.27 -27.77 18.77
CA TRP A 466 -4.28 -26.90 18.16
C TRP A 466 -5.41 -26.49 19.11
N PRO A 467 -6.04 -27.40 19.89
CA PRO A 467 -7.18 -27.03 20.74
C PRO A 467 -6.82 -26.03 21.84
N GLU A 468 -5.65 -26.20 22.47
CA GLU A 468 -5.13 -25.28 23.49
C GLU A 468 -4.87 -23.89 22.91
N LEU A 469 -4.41 -23.81 21.66
CA LEU A 469 -4.22 -22.55 20.96
C LEU A 469 -5.57 -21.86 20.66
N LEU A 470 -6.55 -22.59 20.13
CA LEU A 470 -7.86 -22.02 19.81
C LEU A 470 -8.56 -21.49 21.07
N GLU A 471 -8.52 -22.23 22.18
CA GLU A 471 -9.10 -21.80 23.46
C GLU A 471 -8.45 -20.52 23.97
N ALA A 472 -7.12 -20.41 23.89
CA ALA A 472 -6.42 -19.20 24.30
C ALA A 472 -6.75 -18.01 23.39
N LEU A 473 -6.77 -18.21 22.06
CA LEU A 473 -7.11 -17.17 21.09
C LEU A 473 -8.55 -16.69 21.22
N GLU A 474 -9.51 -17.57 21.54
CA GLU A 474 -10.93 -17.20 21.62
C GLU A 474 -11.17 -16.04 22.60
N SER A 475 -10.34 -15.92 23.64
CA SER A 475 -10.41 -14.86 24.67
C SER A 475 -9.82 -13.50 24.26
N GLU A 476 -9.12 -13.42 23.13
CA GLU A 476 -8.41 -12.22 22.70
C GLU A 476 -9.29 -11.31 21.81
N PRO A 477 -9.23 -9.98 21.99
CA PRO A 477 -9.97 -9.03 21.16
C PRO A 477 -9.34 -8.92 19.76
N LEU A 478 -10.15 -9.10 18.72
CA LEU A 478 -9.76 -8.87 17.33
C LEU A 478 -10.16 -7.50 16.79
N LEU A 479 -11.29 -6.99 17.23
CA LEU A 479 -11.82 -5.72 16.74
C LEU A 479 -11.08 -4.56 17.37
N TYR A 480 -10.88 -3.49 16.61
CA TYR A 480 -10.34 -2.24 17.12
C TYR A 480 -11.06 -1.04 16.49
N VAL A 481 -11.05 0.09 17.19
CA VAL A 481 -11.48 1.38 16.60
C VAL A 481 -10.23 2.01 15.99
N PRO A 482 -10.26 2.47 14.72
CA PRO A 482 -9.12 3.14 14.10
C PRO A 482 -8.82 4.49 14.77
N THR A 483 -7.58 4.95 14.58
CA THR A 483 -7.10 6.24 15.13
C THR A 483 -7.92 7.43 14.64
N SER A 484 -8.36 7.41 13.38
CA SER A 484 -9.25 8.41 12.77
C SER A 484 -10.60 8.56 13.47
N ARG A 485 -11.07 7.52 14.17
CA ARG A 485 -12.30 7.50 14.98
C ARG A 485 -12.04 7.58 16.49
N GLY A 486 -10.82 7.96 16.89
CA GLY A 486 -10.44 8.13 18.30
C GLY A 486 -10.08 6.83 19.02
N GLY A 487 -9.77 5.76 18.30
CA GLY A 487 -9.31 4.51 18.89
C GLY A 487 -7.96 4.64 19.60
N ASN A 488 -7.74 3.79 20.60
CA ASN A 488 -6.46 3.74 21.33
C ASN A 488 -5.42 2.96 20.51
N PRO A 489 -4.30 3.59 20.08
CA PRO A 489 -3.33 2.94 19.20
C PRO A 489 -2.64 1.71 19.80
N GLN A 490 -2.47 1.64 21.13
CA GLN A 490 -1.89 0.46 21.78
C GLN A 490 -2.82 -0.76 21.65
N ARG A 491 -4.14 -0.55 21.75
CA ARG A 491 -5.12 -1.62 21.53
C ARG A 491 -5.15 -2.06 20.06
N ILE A 492 -4.98 -1.11 19.13
CA ILE A 492 -4.84 -1.41 17.70
C ILE A 492 -3.62 -2.29 17.47
N ALA A 493 -2.46 -1.92 18.01
CA ALA A 493 -1.21 -2.70 17.89
C ALA A 493 -1.33 -4.11 18.49
N ALA A 494 -1.99 -4.26 19.64
CA ALA A 494 -2.27 -5.56 20.24
C ALA A 494 -3.18 -6.42 19.35
N SER A 495 -4.31 -5.87 18.89
CA SER A 495 -5.26 -6.60 18.04
C SER A 495 -4.62 -7.02 16.71
N ARG A 496 -3.87 -6.11 16.07
CA ARG A 496 -3.13 -6.40 14.83
C ARG A 496 -2.03 -7.44 15.02
N SER A 497 -1.43 -7.53 16.21
CA SER A 497 -0.45 -8.59 16.52
C SER A 497 -1.10 -9.98 16.55
N VAL A 498 -2.33 -10.09 17.07
CA VAL A 498 -3.12 -11.33 17.02
C VAL A 498 -3.51 -11.65 15.57
N GLN A 499 -4.03 -10.66 14.83
CA GLN A 499 -4.40 -10.82 13.42
C GLN A 499 -3.23 -11.29 12.54
N GLN A 500 -2.03 -10.75 12.77
CA GLN A 500 -0.81 -11.19 12.07
C GLN A 500 -0.47 -12.66 12.36
N MET A 501 -0.70 -13.13 13.59
CA MET A 501 -0.56 -14.56 13.91
C MET A 501 -1.61 -15.40 13.17
N LEU A 502 -2.88 -15.00 13.23
CA LEU A 502 -3.99 -15.72 12.58
C LEU A 502 -3.76 -15.85 11.07
N SER A 503 -3.34 -14.76 10.41
CA SER A 503 -2.99 -14.72 8.99
C SER A 503 -1.95 -15.80 8.63
N ARG A 504 -0.95 -16.00 9.48
CA ARG A 504 0.07 -17.03 9.28
C ARG A 504 -0.43 -18.44 9.49
N LEU A 505 -1.19 -18.66 10.54
CA LEU A 505 -1.78 -19.97 10.81
C LEU A 505 -2.68 -20.39 9.64
N LEU A 506 -3.48 -19.47 9.11
CA LEU A 506 -4.31 -19.67 7.91
C LEU A 506 -3.50 -19.86 6.63
N THR A 507 -2.30 -19.30 6.55
CA THR A 507 -1.38 -19.51 5.41
C THR A 507 -0.68 -20.89 5.50
N TYR A 508 -0.30 -21.33 6.70
CA TYR A 508 0.49 -22.55 6.91
C TYR A 508 -0.33 -23.83 7.04
N ALA A 509 -1.46 -23.78 7.76
CA ALA A 509 -2.31 -24.96 7.98
C ALA A 509 -2.76 -25.66 6.68
N PRO A 510 -3.30 -24.98 5.65
CA PRO A 510 -3.70 -25.65 4.41
C PRO A 510 -2.49 -26.19 3.63
N ARG A 511 -1.30 -25.57 3.77
CA ARG A 511 -0.06 -26.05 3.15
C ARG A 511 0.41 -27.38 3.75
N LEU A 512 0.15 -27.61 5.03
CA LEU A 512 0.38 -28.89 5.72
C LEU A 512 -0.74 -29.91 5.47
N GLY A 513 -1.77 -29.55 4.69
CA GLY A 513 -2.93 -30.40 4.44
C GLY A 513 -3.88 -30.51 5.63
N LEU A 514 -3.91 -29.50 6.51
CA LEU A 514 -4.80 -29.43 7.68
C LEU A 514 -6.06 -28.62 7.34
N LEU A 515 -6.94 -29.18 6.51
CA LEU A 515 -8.14 -28.47 6.04
C LEU A 515 -9.12 -28.20 7.19
N ASP A 516 -9.42 -29.21 8.01
CA ASP A 516 -10.33 -29.09 9.17
C ASP A 516 -9.85 -28.01 10.14
N ALA A 517 -8.56 -28.05 10.51
CA ALA A 517 -7.96 -27.05 11.39
C ALA A 517 -8.06 -25.63 10.81
N THR A 518 -7.98 -25.49 9.48
CA THR A 518 -8.13 -24.19 8.80
C THR A 518 -9.58 -23.69 8.91
N CYS A 519 -10.57 -24.57 8.73
CA CYS A 519 -11.98 -24.25 8.93
C CYS A 519 -12.29 -23.90 10.39
N GLU A 520 -11.82 -24.71 11.34
CA GLU A 520 -11.96 -24.44 12.78
C GLU A 520 -11.41 -23.05 13.14
N LEU A 521 -10.23 -22.68 12.61
CA LEU A 521 -9.65 -21.37 12.84
C LEU A 521 -10.49 -20.23 12.26
N ILE A 522 -11.04 -20.39 11.05
CA ILE A 522 -11.98 -19.40 10.48
C ILE A 522 -13.20 -19.22 11.40
N GLU A 523 -13.76 -20.32 11.92
CA GLU A 523 -14.87 -20.28 12.86
C GLU A 523 -14.50 -19.63 14.19
N THR A 524 -13.32 -19.94 14.74
CA THR A 524 -12.79 -19.29 15.95
C THR A 524 -12.63 -17.79 15.74
N ILE A 525 -12.10 -17.33 14.60
CA ILE A 525 -11.97 -15.90 14.29
C ILE A 525 -13.35 -15.23 14.26
N GLN A 526 -14.35 -15.88 13.65
CA GLN A 526 -15.73 -15.39 13.69
C GLN A 526 -16.28 -15.32 15.13
N ALA A 527 -15.97 -16.30 15.97
CA ALA A 527 -16.38 -16.32 17.38
C ALA A 527 -15.69 -15.21 18.18
N MET A 528 -14.39 -14.99 17.99
CA MET A 528 -13.61 -13.93 18.63
C MET A 528 -14.24 -12.55 18.41
N GLU A 529 -14.62 -12.21 17.17
CA GLU A 529 -15.28 -10.93 16.88
C GLU A 529 -16.68 -10.81 17.49
N ARG A 530 -17.44 -11.91 17.53
CA ARG A 530 -18.79 -11.93 18.14
C ARG A 530 -18.73 -11.80 19.66
N ASN A 531 -17.76 -12.45 20.29
CA ASN A 531 -17.62 -12.50 21.75
C ASN A 531 -16.98 -11.23 22.33
N HIS A 532 -16.22 -10.48 21.51
CA HIS A 532 -15.50 -9.27 21.94
C HIS A 532 -15.89 -8.01 21.14
N PRO A 533 -17.14 -7.51 21.24
CA PRO A 533 -17.56 -6.30 20.55
C PRO A 533 -16.92 -5.05 21.16
N VAL A 534 -16.32 -4.20 20.32
CA VAL A 534 -15.59 -2.97 20.75
C VAL A 534 -16.44 -1.69 20.62
N GLY A 535 -17.66 -1.82 20.09
CA GLY A 535 -18.63 -0.73 19.95
C GLY A 535 -18.72 -0.14 18.54
N PRO A 536 -19.47 0.96 18.36
CA PRO A 536 -19.65 1.59 17.05
C PRO A 536 -18.32 2.05 16.43
N GLY A 537 -18.17 1.85 15.13
CA GLY A 537 -16.99 2.30 14.39
C GLY A 537 -15.78 1.37 14.45
N ALA A 538 -15.90 0.20 15.09
CA ALA A 538 -14.89 -0.84 15.06
C ALA A 538 -14.67 -1.40 13.64
N ILE A 539 -13.43 -1.78 13.33
CA ILE A 539 -13.02 -2.44 12.09
C ILE A 539 -12.94 -3.94 12.33
N THR A 540 -13.57 -4.70 11.42
CA THR A 540 -13.40 -6.15 11.25
C THR A 540 -12.17 -6.43 10.39
N GLU A 541 -11.43 -7.48 10.71
CA GLU A 541 -10.34 -8.01 9.87
C GLU A 541 -10.63 -9.46 9.45
N PHE A 542 -11.80 -9.98 9.82
CA PHE A 542 -12.26 -11.30 9.38
C PHE A 542 -12.30 -11.39 7.86
N ASP A 543 -12.60 -10.31 7.13
CA ASP A 543 -12.64 -10.33 5.67
C ASP A 543 -11.31 -10.79 5.07
N ARG A 544 -10.23 -10.13 5.46
CA ARG A 544 -8.87 -10.47 5.02
C ARG A 544 -8.45 -11.87 5.48
N LEU A 545 -8.72 -12.22 6.73
CA LEU A 545 -8.35 -13.52 7.30
C LEU A 545 -9.12 -14.66 6.60
N PHE A 546 -10.42 -14.50 6.41
CA PHE A 546 -11.25 -15.43 5.66
C PHE A 546 -10.73 -15.61 4.23
N GLU A 547 -10.35 -14.53 3.55
CA GLU A 547 -9.78 -14.60 2.20
C GLU A 547 -8.51 -15.46 2.14
N ILE A 548 -7.60 -15.31 3.11
CA ILE A 548 -6.37 -16.09 3.22
C ILE A 548 -6.71 -17.58 3.41
N GLY A 549 -7.57 -17.90 4.38
CA GLY A 549 -7.95 -19.29 4.67
C GLY A 549 -8.71 -19.95 3.53
N CYS A 550 -9.71 -19.27 2.96
CA CYS A 550 -10.50 -19.75 1.83
C CYS A 550 -9.62 -20.00 0.59
N ARG A 551 -8.69 -19.08 0.29
CA ARG A 551 -7.72 -19.24 -0.79
C ARG A 551 -6.80 -20.43 -0.53
N GLY A 552 -6.25 -20.54 0.67
CA GLY A 552 -5.39 -21.65 1.07
C GLY A 552 -6.05 -23.02 0.92
N ILE A 553 -7.31 -23.15 1.35
CA ILE A 553 -8.11 -24.38 1.16
C ILE A 553 -8.30 -24.67 -0.33
N ALA A 554 -8.77 -23.69 -1.11
CA ALA A 554 -8.98 -23.87 -2.55
C ALA A 554 -7.68 -24.25 -3.28
N GLU A 555 -6.55 -23.62 -2.94
CA GLU A 555 -5.24 -23.93 -3.51
C GLU A 555 -4.79 -25.35 -3.16
N CYS A 556 -4.93 -25.76 -1.90
CA CYS A 556 -4.62 -27.12 -1.47
C CYS A 556 -5.44 -28.16 -2.27
N LEU A 557 -6.73 -27.93 -2.47
CA LEU A 557 -7.61 -28.81 -3.24
C LEU A 557 -7.23 -28.86 -4.73
N VAL A 558 -6.98 -27.71 -5.36
CA VAL A 558 -6.60 -27.66 -6.78
C VAL A 558 -5.24 -28.33 -7.01
N VAL A 559 -4.26 -28.11 -6.13
CA VAL A 559 -2.94 -28.76 -6.22
C VAL A 559 -3.04 -30.27 -5.95
N SER A 560 -3.88 -30.69 -5.01
CA SER A 560 -4.09 -32.12 -4.69
C SER A 560 -4.77 -32.87 -5.84
N TRP A 561 -5.74 -32.25 -6.50
CA TRP A 561 -6.44 -32.82 -7.67
C TRP A 561 -5.48 -33.17 -8.82
N GLU A 562 -4.32 -32.50 -8.91
CA GLU A 562 -3.27 -32.83 -9.90
C GLU A 562 -2.68 -34.22 -9.75
N ASP A 563 -2.93 -34.95 -8.67
CA ASP A 563 -2.45 -36.31 -8.44
C ASP A 563 -3.56 -37.36 -8.41
N TRP A 564 -4.82 -36.96 -8.56
CA TRP A 564 -5.96 -37.89 -8.49
C TRP A 564 -6.05 -38.80 -9.73
N PRO A 565 -6.60 -40.03 -9.59
CA PRO A 565 -6.94 -40.89 -10.71
C PRO A 565 -8.19 -40.39 -11.45
N GLU A 566 -8.24 -40.52 -12.79
CA GLU A 566 -9.40 -40.17 -13.65
C GLU A 566 -9.91 -38.72 -13.54
N ARG A 567 -9.00 -37.76 -13.74
CA ARG A 567 -9.25 -36.31 -13.60
C ARG A 567 -10.27 -35.79 -14.62
N SER A 568 -11.34 -35.19 -14.12
CA SER A 568 -12.23 -34.36 -14.94
C SER A 568 -12.41 -32.96 -14.35
N ASP A 569 -12.57 -31.95 -15.21
CA ASP A 569 -12.85 -30.57 -14.77
C ASP A 569 -14.13 -30.49 -13.90
N ARG A 570 -15.09 -31.39 -14.17
CA ARG A 570 -16.35 -31.44 -13.42
C ARG A 570 -16.14 -31.96 -12.00
N GLU A 571 -15.30 -32.96 -11.82
CA GLU A 571 -14.94 -33.47 -10.49
C GLU A 571 -14.27 -32.40 -9.63
N LEU A 572 -13.35 -31.60 -10.21
CA LEU A 572 -12.75 -30.48 -9.49
C LEU A 572 -13.79 -29.43 -9.09
N VAL A 573 -14.72 -29.10 -10.00
CA VAL A 573 -15.83 -28.17 -9.69
C VAL A 573 -16.71 -28.72 -8.58
N ASP A 574 -17.12 -29.98 -8.65
CA ASP A 574 -17.97 -30.60 -7.63
C ASP A 574 -17.26 -30.63 -6.26
N CYS A 575 -15.94 -30.88 -6.24
CA CYS A 575 -15.12 -30.83 -5.02
C CYS A 575 -15.05 -29.41 -4.43
N LEU A 576 -14.78 -28.40 -5.26
CA LEU A 576 -14.71 -27.00 -4.81
C LEU A 576 -16.09 -26.46 -4.41
N GLU A 577 -17.18 -26.87 -5.06
CA GLU A 577 -18.53 -26.50 -4.64
C GLU A 577 -18.81 -27.02 -3.22
N ARG A 578 -18.47 -28.28 -2.92
CA ARG A 578 -18.61 -28.88 -1.59
C ARG A 578 -17.79 -28.16 -0.51
N ALA A 579 -16.56 -27.76 -0.83
CA ALA A 579 -15.71 -27.01 0.10
C ALA A 579 -16.17 -25.55 0.29
N THR A 580 -16.69 -24.92 -0.77
CA THR A 580 -17.10 -23.50 -0.75
C THR A 580 -18.43 -23.29 -0.02
N GLU A 581 -19.32 -24.29 -0.01
CA GLU A 581 -20.63 -24.19 0.64
C GLU A 581 -20.56 -23.89 2.16
N PRO A 582 -19.83 -24.63 3.00
CA PRO A 582 -19.70 -24.31 4.43
C PRO A 582 -18.96 -22.98 4.67
N LEU A 583 -17.93 -22.69 3.87
CA LEU A 583 -17.22 -21.41 3.91
C LEU A 583 -18.15 -20.24 3.59
N LEU A 584 -19.04 -20.40 2.60
CA LEU A 584 -20.07 -19.42 2.26
C LEU A 584 -21.07 -19.24 3.41
N HIS A 585 -21.47 -20.32 4.08
CA HIS A 585 -22.33 -20.21 5.26
C HIS A 585 -21.67 -19.38 6.37
N CYS A 586 -20.39 -19.66 6.68
CA CYS A 586 -19.60 -18.90 7.63
C CYS A 586 -19.50 -17.42 7.22
N TRP A 587 -19.14 -17.14 5.97
CA TRP A 587 -19.07 -15.80 5.39
C TRP A 587 -20.38 -15.03 5.52
N MET A 588 -21.51 -15.66 5.19
CA MET A 588 -22.83 -15.05 5.30
C MET A 588 -23.21 -14.74 6.75
N GLY A 589 -22.76 -15.56 7.71
CA GLY A 589 -22.92 -15.32 9.14
C GLY A 589 -22.15 -14.09 9.63
N HIS A 590 -21.04 -13.74 8.99
CA HIS A 590 -20.27 -12.53 9.26
C HIS A 590 -20.84 -11.31 8.52
N SER A 591 -21.01 -11.42 7.20
CA SER A 591 -21.43 -10.32 6.32
C SER A 591 -22.72 -9.64 6.79
N ARG A 592 -23.70 -10.39 7.31
CA ARG A 592 -24.97 -9.84 7.81
C ARG A 592 -24.82 -8.84 8.95
N ASN A 593 -23.73 -8.90 9.71
CA ASN A 593 -23.51 -8.05 10.87
C ASN A 593 -22.66 -6.81 10.56
N ILE A 594 -22.15 -6.69 9.33
CA ILE A 594 -21.32 -5.57 8.89
C ILE A 594 -22.11 -4.66 7.97
N ARG A 595 -21.86 -3.37 8.09
CA ARG A 595 -22.37 -2.35 7.19
C ARG A 595 -21.33 -2.14 6.07
N ILE A 596 -21.73 -2.40 4.82
CA ILE A 596 -20.86 -2.18 3.65
C ILE A 596 -20.95 -0.74 3.18
N SER A 597 -22.13 -0.13 3.28
CA SER A 597 -22.33 1.28 2.97
C SER A 597 -23.24 1.94 4.01
N VAL A 598 -22.97 3.20 4.32
CA VAL A 598 -23.85 4.01 5.18
C VAL A 598 -25.30 4.01 4.69
N LEU A 599 -25.54 3.90 3.38
CA LEU A 599 -26.87 3.94 2.78
C LEU A 599 -27.72 2.71 3.09
N GLU A 600 -27.14 1.62 3.59
CA GLU A 600 -27.90 0.48 4.11
C GLU A 600 -28.73 0.84 5.35
N SER A 601 -28.28 1.84 6.13
CA SER A 601 -29.01 2.36 7.28
C SER A 601 -30.33 3.06 6.91
N VAL A 602 -30.48 3.43 5.64
CA VAL A 602 -31.68 4.03 5.03
C VAL A 602 -32.28 3.13 3.93
N ALA A 603 -32.01 1.82 3.99
CA ALA A 603 -32.69 0.85 3.14
C ALA A 603 -34.21 0.86 3.39
N ASP A 604 -34.63 1.03 4.66
CA ASP A 604 -36.03 1.17 5.03
C ASP A 604 -36.66 2.45 4.45
N ARG A 605 -37.92 2.33 4.04
CA ARG A 605 -38.67 3.43 3.40
C ARG A 605 -38.88 4.61 4.35
N GLY A 606 -39.10 4.37 5.64
CA GLY A 606 -39.34 5.42 6.63
C GLY A 606 -38.12 6.30 6.84
N ARG A 607 -36.97 5.69 7.15
CA ARG A 607 -35.70 6.41 7.31
C ARG A 607 -35.26 7.14 6.05
N TRP A 608 -35.41 6.51 4.88
CA TRP A 608 -35.16 7.17 3.60
C TRP A 608 -36.00 8.45 3.42
N GLN A 609 -37.28 8.42 3.77
CA GLN A 609 -38.12 9.63 3.70
C GLN A 609 -37.68 10.70 4.70
N GLY A 610 -37.12 10.33 5.86
CA GLY A 610 -36.53 11.25 6.82
C GLY A 610 -35.34 12.01 6.22
N LEU A 611 -34.34 11.27 5.75
CA LEU A 611 -33.17 11.84 5.08
C LEU A 611 -33.56 12.72 3.89
N LYS A 612 -34.45 12.23 3.02
CA LYS A 612 -34.94 13.01 1.88
C LYS A 612 -35.59 14.32 2.30
N LYS A 613 -36.40 14.33 3.37
CA LYS A 613 -37.03 15.57 3.88
C LYS A 613 -36.00 16.55 4.42
N PHE A 614 -34.97 16.05 5.11
CA PHE A 614 -33.86 16.87 5.61
C PHE A 614 -33.14 17.55 4.44
N ILE A 615 -32.70 16.78 3.44
CA ILE A 615 -32.01 17.30 2.25
C ILE A 615 -32.89 18.29 1.49
N CYS A 616 -34.17 17.97 1.23
CA CYS A 616 -35.06 18.88 0.51
C CYS A 616 -35.31 20.20 1.25
N ARG A 617 -35.21 20.22 2.58
CA ARG A 617 -35.52 21.41 3.40
C ARG A 617 -34.31 22.32 3.60
N TYR A 618 -33.14 21.73 3.81
CA TYR A 618 -31.92 22.45 4.21
C TYR A 618 -30.82 22.41 3.16
N GLY A 619 -30.92 21.53 2.15
CA GLY A 619 -29.84 21.28 1.21
C GLY A 619 -29.50 22.46 0.31
N HIS A 620 -30.46 23.37 0.04
CA HIS A 620 -30.23 24.54 -0.82
C HIS A 620 -29.11 25.43 -0.28
N ASP A 621 -29.17 25.76 1.02
CA ASP A 621 -28.23 26.67 1.68
C ASP A 621 -26.97 25.91 2.17
N LEU A 622 -27.09 24.59 2.38
CA LEU A 622 -26.05 23.78 3.04
C LEU A 622 -25.10 23.10 2.04
N PHE A 623 -25.62 22.37 1.06
CA PHE A 623 -24.81 21.55 0.14
C PHE A 623 -24.39 22.36 -1.08
N THR A 624 -23.61 23.41 -0.84
CA THR A 624 -23.02 24.27 -1.88
C THR A 624 -21.74 23.64 -2.45
N GLN A 625 -21.27 24.13 -3.60
CA GLN A 625 -20.02 23.61 -4.20
C GLN A 625 -18.81 23.70 -3.23
N PRO A 626 -18.57 24.83 -2.51
CA PRO A 626 -17.50 24.89 -1.50
C PRO A 626 -17.71 23.90 -0.35
N PHE A 627 -18.95 23.71 0.11
CA PHE A 627 -19.26 22.75 1.17
C PHE A 627 -18.89 21.32 0.75
N MET A 628 -19.17 20.97 -0.50
CA MET A 628 -18.94 19.63 -1.05
C MET A 628 -17.48 19.35 -1.42
N ASN A 629 -16.55 20.26 -1.11
CA ASN A 629 -15.12 20.00 -1.22
C ASN A 629 -14.73 18.78 -0.35
N TYR A 630 -13.99 17.84 -0.92
CA TYR A 630 -13.63 16.58 -0.26
C TYR A 630 -12.93 16.77 1.09
N GLY A 631 -11.97 17.69 1.19
CA GLY A 631 -11.25 17.97 2.44
C GLY A 631 -12.17 18.54 3.53
N ASN A 632 -13.11 19.41 3.14
CA ASN A 632 -14.13 19.93 4.05
C ASN A 632 -15.06 18.82 4.56
N LEU A 633 -15.57 17.97 3.67
CA LEU A 633 -16.45 16.85 4.04
C LEU A 633 -15.77 15.89 5.02
N ARG A 634 -14.50 15.54 4.76
CA ARG A 634 -13.69 14.71 5.66
C ARG A 634 -13.45 15.37 7.01
N ALA A 635 -13.08 16.65 7.03
CA ALA A 635 -12.89 17.40 8.27
C ALA A 635 -14.18 17.43 9.12
N ILE A 636 -15.35 17.60 8.50
CA ILE A 636 -16.65 17.52 9.20
C ILE A 636 -16.85 16.14 9.86
N LEU A 637 -16.52 15.05 9.16
CA LEU A 637 -16.60 13.70 9.73
C LEU A 637 -15.58 13.49 10.86
N HIS A 638 -14.35 14.00 10.73
CA HIS A 638 -13.30 13.87 11.73
C HIS A 638 -13.62 14.59 13.05
N GLN A 639 -14.16 15.82 12.98
CA GLN A 639 -14.56 16.55 14.19
C GLN A 639 -15.98 16.21 14.68
N GLY A 640 -16.80 15.62 13.80
CA GLY A 640 -18.21 15.33 14.01
C GLY A 640 -19.12 16.48 13.56
N ALA A 641 -20.21 16.13 12.90
CA ALA A 641 -21.19 17.10 12.37
C ALA A 641 -21.79 18.00 13.47
N GLY A 642 -21.91 17.50 14.70
CA GLY A 642 -22.39 18.30 15.84
C GLY A 642 -21.41 19.41 16.25
N ALA A 643 -20.10 19.14 16.24
CA ALA A 643 -19.08 20.14 16.55
C ALA A 643 -19.00 21.20 15.44
N TYR A 644 -19.10 20.76 14.19
CA TYR A 644 -19.22 21.65 13.04
C TYR A 644 -20.41 22.62 13.18
N LEU A 645 -21.61 22.11 13.48
CA LEU A 645 -22.79 22.94 13.71
C LEU A 645 -22.61 23.93 14.88
N GLY A 646 -21.87 23.54 15.92
CA GLY A 646 -21.52 24.44 17.02
C GLY A 646 -20.60 25.59 16.59
N ALA A 647 -19.52 25.29 15.86
CA ALA A 647 -18.63 26.31 15.31
C ALA A 647 -19.37 27.26 14.35
N LEU A 648 -20.29 26.72 13.54
CA LEU A 648 -21.15 27.52 12.66
C LEU A 648 -22.06 28.52 13.42
N GLU A 649 -22.55 28.15 14.60
CA GLU A 649 -23.35 29.04 15.46
C GLU A 649 -22.49 30.11 16.15
N GLU A 650 -21.27 29.78 16.57
CA GLU A 650 -20.36 30.72 17.24
C GLU A 650 -19.85 31.81 16.27
N GLU A 651 -19.75 31.50 14.98
CA GLU A 651 -19.27 32.38 13.92
C GLU A 651 -20.42 33.15 13.20
N SER A 652 -21.56 33.37 13.86
CA SER A 652 -22.83 33.79 13.23
C SER A 652 -22.92 35.21 12.62
N ASP A 653 -21.81 35.93 12.44
CA ASP A 653 -21.76 37.19 11.66
C ASP A 653 -21.70 36.92 10.15
N ARG A 654 -22.52 35.98 9.66
CA ARG A 654 -22.55 35.57 8.25
C ARG A 654 -23.44 36.49 7.41
N GLU A 655 -22.98 36.80 6.19
CA GLU A 655 -23.75 37.61 5.23
C GLU A 655 -25.05 36.92 4.77
N GLU A 656 -25.08 35.57 4.70
CA GLU A 656 -26.26 34.77 4.38
C GLU A 656 -26.61 33.79 5.52
N PRO A 657 -27.82 33.88 6.13
CA PRO A 657 -28.22 33.01 7.22
C PRO A 657 -28.60 31.61 6.72
N LEU A 658 -28.01 30.57 7.32
CA LEU A 658 -28.37 29.18 7.05
C LEU A 658 -29.68 28.82 7.74
N ARG A 659 -30.69 28.41 6.95
CA ARG A 659 -31.99 27.98 7.49
C ARG A 659 -31.90 26.88 8.55
N LEU A 660 -30.92 25.99 8.42
CA LEU A 660 -30.71 24.91 9.39
C LEU A 660 -30.39 25.47 10.78
N LEU A 661 -29.55 26.49 10.88
CA LEU A 661 -29.16 27.11 12.16
C LEU A 661 -30.35 27.85 12.79
N ASP A 662 -31.14 28.57 11.99
CA ASP A 662 -32.35 29.26 12.47
C ASP A 662 -33.39 28.33 13.08
N GLU A 663 -33.48 27.11 12.56
CA GLU A 663 -34.44 26.09 12.95
C GLU A 663 -33.86 25.06 13.93
N LEU A 664 -32.55 25.10 14.20
CA LEU A 664 -31.85 24.19 15.12
C LEU A 664 -32.37 24.38 16.55
N ASP A 665 -32.63 23.26 17.23
CA ASP A 665 -33.23 23.19 18.58
C ASP A 665 -34.61 23.86 18.74
N ARG A 666 -35.18 24.40 17.65
CA ARG A 666 -36.56 24.91 17.59
C ARG A 666 -37.48 23.93 16.88
N ARG A 667 -37.06 23.43 15.70
CA ARG A 667 -37.84 22.54 14.85
C ARG A 667 -37.18 21.17 14.67
N VAL A 668 -35.86 21.11 14.67
CA VAL A 668 -35.09 19.88 14.58
C VAL A 668 -34.08 19.86 15.73
N PRO A 669 -34.08 18.81 16.58
CA PRO A 669 -33.07 18.67 17.63
C PRO A 669 -31.67 18.62 17.03
N ARG A 670 -30.68 19.25 17.70
CA ARG A 670 -29.29 19.26 17.23
C ARG A 670 -28.73 17.87 16.94
N ALA A 671 -28.98 16.89 17.81
CA ALA A 671 -28.53 15.52 17.62
C ALA A 671 -29.14 14.87 16.36
N GLU A 672 -30.40 15.19 16.04
CA GLU A 672 -31.05 14.68 14.83
C GLU A 672 -30.50 15.35 13.56
N ALA A 673 -30.31 16.67 13.59
CA ALA A 673 -29.70 17.41 12.49
C ALA A 673 -28.28 16.95 12.20
N ALA A 674 -27.45 16.79 13.24
CA ALA A 674 -26.09 16.28 13.13
C ALA A 674 -26.09 14.87 12.52
N GLY A 675 -26.97 13.96 12.97
CA GLY A 675 -27.04 12.61 12.43
C GLY A 675 -27.45 12.55 10.96
N TRP A 676 -28.37 13.41 10.51
CA TRP A 676 -28.72 13.48 9.08
C TRP A 676 -27.62 14.10 8.22
N LEU A 677 -26.94 15.13 8.75
CA LEU A 677 -25.81 15.76 8.08
C LEU A 677 -24.64 14.78 7.92
N GLU A 678 -24.27 14.10 9.00
CA GLU A 678 -23.21 13.09 9.00
C GLU A 678 -23.51 11.96 8.03
N LEU A 679 -24.75 11.45 8.00
CA LEU A 679 -25.16 10.42 7.04
C LEU A 679 -25.06 10.89 5.58
N ALA A 680 -25.48 12.13 5.29
CA ALA A 680 -25.40 12.68 3.94
C ALA A 680 -23.95 12.89 3.49
N VAL A 681 -23.12 13.44 4.39
CA VAL A 681 -21.68 13.66 4.14
C VAL A 681 -20.95 12.33 3.99
N GLU A 682 -21.16 11.37 4.89
CA GLU A 682 -20.57 10.03 4.81
C GLU A 682 -20.97 9.32 3.50
N ALA A 683 -22.23 9.44 3.06
CA ALA A 683 -22.68 8.82 1.81
C ALA A 683 -22.00 9.40 0.56
N VAL A 684 -21.69 10.70 0.58
CA VAL A 684 -20.97 11.38 -0.51
C VAL A 684 -19.48 11.07 -0.45
N VAL A 685 -18.87 11.07 0.74
CA VAL A 685 -17.45 10.72 0.91
C VAL A 685 -17.19 9.27 0.51
N GLU A 686 -18.07 8.32 0.87
CA GLU A 686 -17.99 6.91 0.44
C GLU A 686 -18.09 6.74 -1.09
N ASN A 687 -18.69 7.70 -1.81
CA ASN A 687 -19.04 7.60 -3.24
C ASN A 687 -18.69 8.90 -3.98
N TYR A 688 -17.50 9.45 -3.72
CA TYR A 688 -17.13 10.79 -4.18
C TYR A 688 -16.94 10.84 -5.71
N SER A 689 -16.48 9.74 -6.33
CA SER A 689 -16.40 9.68 -7.78
C SER A 689 -17.77 9.66 -8.45
N GLU A 690 -18.76 8.95 -7.88
CA GLU A 690 -20.15 9.04 -8.35
C GLU A 690 -20.76 10.42 -8.12
N TYR A 691 -20.31 11.15 -7.09
CA TYR A 691 -20.67 12.56 -6.91
C TYR A 691 -20.08 13.44 -8.01
N ILE A 692 -18.83 13.22 -8.44
CA ILE A 692 -18.22 13.92 -9.58
C ILE A 692 -18.99 13.63 -10.88
N ASP A 693 -19.38 12.36 -11.12
CA ASP A 693 -20.25 11.99 -12.24
C ASP A 693 -21.60 12.73 -12.17
N TYR A 694 -22.26 12.73 -11.01
CA TYR A 694 -23.49 13.48 -10.80
C TYR A 694 -23.32 14.97 -11.08
N ASN A 695 -22.20 15.56 -10.64
CA ASN A 695 -21.92 16.98 -10.83
C ASN A 695 -21.66 17.36 -12.29
N SER A 696 -21.04 16.45 -13.06
CA SER A 696 -20.72 16.68 -14.47
C SER A 696 -21.87 16.33 -15.43
N THR A 697 -22.76 15.41 -15.04
CA THR A 697 -23.78 14.87 -15.95
C THR A 697 -25.13 15.59 -15.88
N THR A 698 -25.46 16.30 -14.80
CA THR A 698 -26.78 16.94 -14.65
C THR A 698 -26.74 18.29 -13.95
N THR A 699 -27.51 19.26 -14.45
CA THR A 699 -27.73 20.56 -13.79
C THR A 699 -28.53 20.47 -12.48
N GLN A 700 -29.01 19.27 -12.11
CA GLN A 700 -29.61 19.04 -10.80
C GLN A 700 -28.55 19.08 -9.68
N SER A 701 -27.26 18.92 -10.00
CA SER A 701 -26.16 18.99 -9.02
C SER A 701 -25.93 20.39 -8.46
N ASP A 702 -26.23 21.44 -9.23
CA ASP A 702 -26.16 22.84 -8.80
C ASP A 702 -27.13 23.15 -7.65
N ARG A 703 -28.07 22.25 -7.37
CA ARG A 703 -29.13 22.41 -6.36
C ARG A 703 -28.92 21.42 -5.23
N GLY A 704 -28.35 21.90 -4.12
CA GLY A 704 -28.08 21.05 -2.95
C GLY A 704 -29.33 20.34 -2.38
N GLU A 705 -30.53 20.91 -2.54
CA GLU A 705 -31.79 20.26 -2.13
C GLU A 705 -32.19 19.05 -3.00
N MET A 706 -31.50 18.83 -4.12
CA MET A 706 -31.67 17.70 -5.05
C MET A 706 -30.65 16.58 -4.81
N LEU A 707 -29.72 16.71 -3.85
CA LEU A 707 -28.71 15.70 -3.53
C LEU A 707 -29.31 14.31 -3.24
N TYR A 708 -30.54 14.24 -2.70
CA TYR A 708 -31.23 12.98 -2.45
C TYR A 708 -31.43 12.14 -3.73
N THR A 709 -31.41 12.74 -4.91
CA THR A 709 -31.56 12.01 -6.18
C THR A 709 -30.33 11.13 -6.44
N LEU A 710 -29.11 11.66 -6.23
CA LEU A 710 -27.86 10.89 -6.24
C LEU A 710 -27.92 9.77 -5.20
N LEU A 711 -28.26 10.10 -3.95
CA LEU A 711 -28.31 9.10 -2.88
C LEU A 711 -29.31 7.96 -3.18
N ASP A 712 -30.40 8.21 -3.93
CA ASP A 712 -31.35 7.17 -4.33
C ASP A 712 -30.75 6.21 -5.36
N PHE A 713 -29.90 6.70 -6.26
CA PHE A 713 -29.13 5.86 -7.18
C PHE A 713 -28.07 5.05 -6.43
N LEU A 714 -27.33 5.68 -5.51
CA LEU A 714 -26.33 5.01 -4.68
C LEU A 714 -26.96 3.92 -3.79
N ARG A 715 -28.21 4.04 -3.36
CA ARG A 715 -28.94 2.95 -2.67
C ARG A 715 -29.11 1.70 -3.53
N VAL A 716 -29.21 1.84 -4.86
CA VAL A 716 -29.25 0.69 -5.77
C VAL A 716 -27.86 0.08 -5.90
N ALA A 717 -26.81 0.91 -5.97
CA ALA A 717 -25.41 0.45 -5.96
C ALA A 717 -25.07 -0.29 -4.66
N ALA A 718 -25.33 0.28 -3.49
CA ALA A 718 -25.12 -0.36 -2.20
C ALA A 718 -25.85 -1.71 -2.07
N SER A 719 -27.10 -1.80 -2.56
CA SER A 719 -27.84 -3.07 -2.61
C SER A 719 -27.21 -4.11 -3.54
N TYR A 720 -26.56 -3.68 -4.62
CA TYR A 720 -25.83 -4.54 -5.53
C TYR A 720 -24.51 -5.00 -4.92
N ASP A 721 -23.74 -4.07 -4.34
CA ASP A 721 -22.45 -4.32 -3.69
C ASP A 721 -22.60 -5.31 -2.53
N ARG A 722 -23.71 -5.24 -1.78
CA ARG A 722 -24.07 -6.25 -0.77
C ARG A 722 -24.18 -7.67 -1.35
N VAL A 723 -24.76 -7.82 -2.54
CA VAL A 723 -24.87 -9.13 -3.17
C VAL A 723 -23.53 -9.58 -3.71
N ALA A 724 -22.75 -8.68 -4.32
CA ALA A 724 -21.40 -8.97 -4.79
C ALA A 724 -20.51 -9.44 -3.63
N TRP A 725 -20.55 -8.74 -2.51
CA TRP A 725 -19.86 -9.09 -1.27
C TRP A 725 -20.17 -10.51 -0.79
N ASN A 726 -21.44 -10.93 -0.85
CA ASN A 726 -21.85 -12.28 -0.46
C ASN A 726 -21.27 -13.38 -1.38
N LEU A 727 -20.83 -13.03 -2.59
CA LEU A 727 -20.25 -13.97 -3.55
C LEU A 727 -18.73 -14.12 -3.41
N LYS A 728 -18.09 -13.40 -2.48
CA LYS A 728 -16.62 -13.42 -2.30
C LYS A 728 -16.00 -14.82 -2.22
N PRO A 729 -16.52 -15.81 -1.46
CA PRO A 729 -15.95 -17.17 -1.44
C PRO A 729 -15.97 -17.85 -2.82
N ILE A 730 -17.01 -17.59 -3.61
CA ILE A 730 -17.20 -18.13 -4.96
C ILE A 730 -16.21 -17.49 -5.95
N GLU A 731 -15.93 -16.20 -5.77
CA GLU A 731 -14.92 -15.46 -6.55
C GLU A 731 -13.51 -16.00 -6.25
N ILE A 732 -13.15 -16.21 -4.98
CA ILE A 732 -11.83 -16.75 -4.58
C ILE A 732 -11.58 -18.13 -5.19
N ALA A 733 -12.56 -19.04 -5.11
CA ALA A 733 -12.42 -20.38 -5.69
C ALA A 733 -12.21 -20.31 -7.22
N HIS A 734 -12.92 -19.39 -7.90
CA HIS A 734 -12.72 -19.14 -9.33
C HIS A 734 -11.32 -18.62 -9.62
N GLU A 735 -10.89 -17.57 -8.92
CA GLU A 735 -9.58 -16.94 -9.08
C GLU A 735 -8.45 -17.97 -8.94
N VAL A 736 -8.52 -18.83 -7.91
CA VAL A 736 -7.55 -19.92 -7.69
C VAL A 736 -7.52 -20.90 -8.86
N MET A 737 -8.69 -21.32 -9.38
CA MET A 737 -8.73 -22.21 -10.55
C MET A 737 -8.05 -21.58 -11.76
N VAL A 738 -8.32 -20.30 -12.04
CA VAL A 738 -7.74 -19.61 -13.18
C VAL A 738 -6.23 -19.44 -13.00
N ARG A 739 -5.77 -18.95 -11.85
CA ARG A 739 -4.33 -18.79 -11.56
C ARG A 739 -3.54 -20.10 -11.61
N ARG A 740 -4.18 -21.23 -11.30
CA ARG A 740 -3.58 -22.58 -11.40
C ARG A 740 -3.75 -23.22 -12.80
N GLY A 741 -4.19 -22.45 -13.80
CA GLY A 741 -4.33 -22.92 -15.19
C GLY A 741 -5.48 -23.90 -15.43
N ARG A 742 -6.49 -23.94 -14.57
CA ARG A 742 -7.66 -24.85 -14.65
C ARG A 742 -8.82 -24.22 -15.41
N GLU A 743 -8.57 -23.83 -16.67
CA GLU A 743 -9.52 -23.10 -17.53
C GLU A 743 -10.86 -23.83 -17.74
N GLY A 744 -10.83 -25.16 -17.86
CA GLY A 744 -12.02 -25.97 -18.08
C GLY A 744 -12.98 -25.90 -16.89
N ALA A 745 -12.47 -26.18 -15.70
CA ALA A 745 -13.19 -26.05 -14.43
C ALA A 745 -13.68 -24.61 -14.19
N ALA A 746 -12.82 -23.60 -14.38
CA ALA A 746 -13.19 -22.19 -14.23
C ALA A 746 -14.36 -21.77 -15.15
N ARG A 747 -14.39 -22.24 -16.40
CA ARG A 747 -15.52 -21.97 -17.33
C ARG A 747 -16.83 -22.63 -16.88
N ILE A 748 -16.78 -23.83 -16.32
CA ILE A 748 -17.97 -24.51 -15.79
C ILE A 748 -18.50 -23.71 -14.59
N TRP A 749 -17.61 -23.31 -13.68
CA TRP A 749 -17.90 -22.48 -12.52
C TRP A 749 -18.54 -21.15 -12.91
N HIS A 750 -17.93 -20.40 -13.82
CA HIS A 750 -18.44 -19.13 -14.34
C HIS A 750 -19.87 -19.26 -14.90
N ARG A 751 -20.15 -20.30 -15.70
CA ARG A 751 -21.51 -20.57 -16.23
C ARG A 751 -22.51 -20.92 -15.14
N ALA A 752 -22.08 -21.56 -14.05
CA ALA A 752 -22.95 -21.87 -12.92
C ALA A 752 -23.33 -20.58 -12.18
N VAL A 753 -22.35 -19.73 -11.86
CA VAL A 753 -22.56 -18.43 -11.19
C VAL A 753 -23.46 -17.53 -12.03
N ALA A 754 -23.14 -17.35 -13.32
CA ALA A 754 -23.92 -16.52 -14.25
C ALA A 754 -25.41 -16.90 -14.28
N ARG A 755 -25.71 -18.22 -14.27
CA ARG A 755 -27.10 -18.73 -14.25
C ARG A 755 -27.79 -18.46 -12.92
N ARG A 756 -27.11 -18.70 -11.79
CA ARG A 756 -27.70 -18.54 -10.45
C ARG A 756 -27.97 -17.07 -10.10
N THR A 757 -27.14 -16.14 -10.56
CA THR A 757 -27.22 -14.71 -10.19
C THR A 757 -28.00 -13.82 -11.18
N ALA A 758 -28.37 -14.33 -12.36
CA ALA A 758 -29.00 -13.56 -13.43
C ALA A 758 -30.28 -12.82 -13.00
N SER A 759 -31.14 -13.46 -12.21
CA SER A 759 -32.42 -12.89 -11.77
C SER A 759 -32.23 -11.66 -10.87
N VAL A 760 -31.24 -11.73 -9.97
CA VAL A 760 -30.89 -10.67 -9.03
C VAL A 760 -30.25 -9.50 -9.76
N ALA A 761 -29.30 -9.76 -10.68
CA ALA A 761 -28.69 -8.71 -11.50
C ALA A 761 -29.74 -7.96 -12.33
N ASN A 762 -30.66 -8.70 -12.98
CA ASN A 762 -31.77 -8.12 -13.75
C ASN A 762 -32.76 -7.31 -12.89
N ASN A 763 -32.85 -7.55 -11.57
CA ASN A 763 -33.66 -6.72 -10.68
C ASN A 763 -33.01 -5.34 -10.45
N HIS A 764 -31.71 -5.31 -10.15
CA HIS A 764 -30.97 -4.07 -9.93
C HIS A 764 -30.99 -3.18 -11.18
N LEU A 765 -30.73 -3.75 -12.36
CA LEU A 765 -30.83 -3.03 -13.64
C LEU A 765 -32.23 -2.46 -13.90
N ARG A 766 -33.30 -3.16 -13.50
CA ARG A 766 -34.68 -2.65 -13.61
C ARG A 766 -34.96 -1.51 -12.64
N ARG A 767 -34.44 -1.57 -11.41
CA ARG A 767 -34.56 -0.48 -10.42
C ARG A 767 -33.81 0.76 -10.90
N PHE A 768 -32.59 0.60 -11.38
CA PHE A 768 -31.78 1.66 -11.97
C PHE A 768 -32.53 2.37 -13.12
N ARG A 769 -33.03 1.61 -14.11
CA ARG A 769 -33.83 2.19 -15.23
C ARG A 769 -35.08 2.94 -14.76
N ARG A 770 -35.69 2.54 -13.65
CA ARG A 770 -36.83 3.25 -13.07
C ARG A 770 -36.43 4.61 -12.52
N LEU A 771 -35.32 4.67 -11.78
CA LEU A 771 -34.77 5.92 -11.25
C LEU A 771 -34.35 6.86 -12.38
N MET A 772 -33.71 6.33 -13.43
CA MET A 772 -33.37 7.11 -14.64
C MET A 772 -34.60 7.80 -15.23
N LYS A 773 -35.70 7.06 -15.40
CA LYS A 773 -36.95 7.61 -15.92
C LYS A 773 -37.60 8.61 -14.96
N GLN A 774 -37.49 8.37 -13.65
CA GLN A 774 -38.12 9.20 -12.62
C GLN A 774 -37.43 10.56 -12.48
N TYR A 775 -36.09 10.57 -12.45
CA TYR A 775 -35.30 11.78 -12.23
C TYR A 775 -34.78 12.42 -13.52
N GLY A 776 -34.93 11.75 -14.67
CA GLY A 776 -34.52 12.30 -15.97
C GLY A 776 -33.01 12.40 -16.15
N MET A 777 -32.24 11.56 -15.45
CA MET A 777 -30.77 11.55 -15.50
C MET A 777 -30.24 10.12 -15.62
N ARG A 778 -29.03 9.98 -16.17
CA ARG A 778 -28.28 8.72 -16.25
C ARG A 778 -26.93 8.96 -15.60
N LEU A 779 -26.57 8.16 -14.60
CA LEU A 779 -25.23 8.16 -14.01
C LEU A 779 -24.46 7.00 -14.63
N PRO A 780 -23.50 7.23 -15.56
CA PRO A 780 -22.73 6.18 -16.20
C PRO A 780 -21.98 5.29 -15.20
N SER A 781 -21.39 5.86 -14.15
CA SER A 781 -20.62 5.14 -13.11
C SER A 781 -21.44 3.99 -12.52
N ILE A 782 -22.65 4.31 -12.08
CA ILE A 782 -23.59 3.33 -11.50
C ILE A 782 -24.17 2.41 -12.58
N ALA A 783 -24.44 2.93 -13.78
CA ALA A 783 -24.99 2.11 -14.87
C ALA A 783 -24.06 0.95 -15.24
N GLU A 784 -22.77 1.25 -15.32
CA GLU A 784 -21.71 0.32 -15.67
C GLU A 784 -21.46 -0.70 -14.57
N ARG A 785 -21.29 -0.26 -13.32
CA ARG A 785 -21.12 -1.16 -12.16
C ARG A 785 -22.23 -2.23 -12.13
N LEU A 786 -23.48 -1.82 -12.35
CA LEU A 786 -24.62 -2.74 -12.43
C LEU A 786 -24.64 -3.57 -13.72
N GLY A 787 -24.08 -3.02 -14.80
CA GLY A 787 -23.97 -3.64 -16.13
C GLY A 787 -23.03 -4.84 -16.16
N GLN A 788 -21.94 -4.79 -15.38
CA GLN A 788 -20.99 -5.90 -15.21
C GLN A 788 -21.66 -7.17 -14.64
N ARG A 789 -22.76 -7.01 -13.88
CA ARG A 789 -23.42 -8.08 -13.13
C ARG A 789 -22.41 -8.77 -12.19
N PHE A 790 -22.82 -9.88 -11.58
CA PHE A 790 -21.97 -10.65 -10.67
C PHE A 790 -20.99 -11.61 -11.38
N VAL A 791 -20.59 -11.29 -12.61
CA VAL A 791 -19.65 -12.10 -13.41
C VAL A 791 -18.51 -11.27 -14.01
N GLY A 792 -18.59 -9.93 -13.96
CA GLY A 792 -17.54 -9.05 -14.47
C GLY A 792 -16.18 -9.36 -13.84
N ARG A 793 -16.12 -9.50 -12.51
CA ARG A 793 -14.88 -9.85 -11.81
C ARG A 793 -14.30 -11.20 -12.23
N LEU A 794 -15.14 -12.22 -12.41
CA LEU A 794 -14.69 -13.52 -12.90
C LEU A 794 -14.10 -13.44 -14.33
N ALA A 795 -14.62 -12.53 -15.16
CA ALA A 795 -14.07 -12.30 -16.48
C ALA A 795 -12.71 -11.56 -16.40
N ILE A 796 -12.55 -10.62 -15.47
CA ILE A 796 -11.28 -9.92 -15.19
C ILE A 796 -10.24 -10.90 -14.67
N ASP A 797 -10.57 -11.77 -13.69
CA ASP A 797 -9.64 -12.78 -13.18
C ASP A 797 -9.06 -13.66 -14.30
N ARG A 798 -9.92 -14.05 -15.26
CA ARG A 798 -9.51 -14.83 -16.43
C ARG A 798 -8.56 -14.06 -17.34
N LEU A 799 -8.80 -12.77 -17.52
CA LEU A 799 -7.98 -11.89 -18.33
C LEU A 799 -6.59 -11.74 -17.70
N SER A 800 -6.52 -11.37 -16.42
CA SER A 800 -5.27 -11.18 -15.69
C SER A 800 -4.45 -12.47 -15.62
N ALA A 801 -5.06 -13.64 -15.39
CA ALA A 801 -4.32 -14.88 -15.32
C ALA A 801 -3.62 -15.32 -16.63
N LEU A 802 -3.96 -14.72 -17.79
CA LEU A 802 -3.26 -14.99 -19.05
C LEU A 802 -1.94 -14.22 -19.17
N VAL A 803 -1.74 -13.16 -18.36
CA VAL A 803 -0.55 -12.30 -18.41
C VAL A 803 0.71 -13.09 -18.04
N GLY A 804 0.73 -13.75 -16.88
CA GLY A 804 1.88 -14.56 -16.44
C GLY A 804 2.37 -15.58 -17.48
N PRO A 805 1.49 -16.48 -17.98
CA PRO A 805 1.83 -17.43 -19.05
C PRO A 805 2.28 -16.76 -20.36
N ALA A 806 1.65 -15.65 -20.76
CA ALA A 806 2.05 -14.92 -21.97
C ALA A 806 3.46 -14.34 -21.86
N VAL A 807 3.80 -13.79 -20.69
CA VAL A 807 5.13 -13.28 -20.39
C VAL A 807 6.15 -14.41 -20.32
N GLU A 808 5.82 -15.55 -19.69
CA GLU A 808 6.71 -16.72 -19.65
C GLU A 808 6.99 -17.28 -21.05
N GLU A 809 5.96 -17.38 -21.90
CA GLU A 809 6.07 -17.80 -23.30
C GLU A 809 7.04 -16.88 -24.08
N LEU A 810 6.93 -15.56 -23.88
CA LEU A 810 7.80 -14.57 -24.51
C LEU A 810 9.27 -14.69 -24.07
N HIS A 811 9.50 -14.82 -22.76
CA HIS A 811 10.85 -14.96 -22.19
C HIS A 811 11.56 -16.21 -22.71
N HIS A 812 10.85 -17.34 -22.78
CA HIS A 812 11.40 -18.61 -23.26
C HIS A 812 11.37 -18.78 -24.79
N GLY A 813 10.90 -17.78 -25.54
CA GLY A 813 10.77 -17.86 -27.00
C GLY A 813 9.81 -18.97 -27.48
N ARG A 814 8.81 -19.31 -26.65
CA ARG A 814 7.76 -20.28 -26.99
C ARG A 814 6.67 -19.61 -27.85
N PRO A 815 5.82 -20.38 -28.57
CA PRO A 815 4.69 -19.80 -29.28
C PRO A 815 3.74 -19.06 -28.34
N LEU A 816 3.43 -17.80 -28.67
CA LEU A 816 2.61 -16.85 -27.88
C LEU A 816 1.11 -17.18 -27.89
N LYS A 817 0.73 -18.40 -27.50
CA LYS A 817 -0.67 -18.85 -27.50
C LYS A 817 -1.50 -18.15 -26.44
N SER A 818 -0.90 -17.89 -25.27
CA SER A 818 -1.57 -17.23 -24.16
C SER A 818 -1.81 -15.75 -24.46
N PHE A 819 -0.86 -15.09 -25.12
CA PHE A 819 -1.03 -13.72 -25.60
C PHE A 819 -2.13 -13.60 -26.67
N GLN A 820 -2.18 -14.52 -27.65
CA GLN A 820 -3.25 -14.52 -28.65
C GLN A 820 -4.65 -14.68 -28.04
N ARG A 821 -4.75 -15.43 -26.93
CA ARG A 821 -6.00 -15.55 -26.17
C ARG A 821 -6.29 -14.26 -25.41
N LEU A 822 -5.28 -13.66 -24.78
CA LEU A 822 -5.41 -12.37 -24.10
C LEU A 822 -5.95 -11.31 -25.07
N GLU A 823 -5.39 -11.18 -26.27
CA GLU A 823 -5.87 -10.26 -27.31
C GLU A 823 -7.34 -10.51 -27.69
N GLN A 824 -7.75 -11.77 -27.84
CA GLN A 824 -9.14 -12.13 -28.16
C GLN A 824 -10.10 -11.75 -27.03
N GLU A 825 -9.68 -11.90 -25.78
CA GLU A 825 -10.48 -11.57 -24.60
C GLU A 825 -10.56 -10.05 -24.39
N VAL A 826 -9.45 -9.32 -24.52
CA VAL A 826 -9.41 -7.84 -24.47
C VAL A 826 -10.32 -7.22 -25.54
N ALA A 827 -10.38 -7.82 -26.75
CA ALA A 827 -11.27 -7.35 -27.80
C ALA A 827 -12.74 -7.29 -27.34
N HIS A 828 -13.19 -8.23 -26.49
CA HIS A 828 -14.56 -8.21 -25.97
C HIS A 828 -14.80 -7.07 -24.97
N PHE A 829 -13.82 -6.75 -24.12
CA PHE A 829 -13.92 -5.63 -23.17
C PHE A 829 -13.88 -4.27 -23.86
N THR A 830 -13.20 -4.17 -25.00
CA THR A 830 -13.10 -2.92 -25.77
C THR A 830 -14.33 -2.64 -26.66
N GLU A 831 -15.14 -3.66 -26.98
CA GLU A 831 -16.42 -3.49 -27.70
C GLU A 831 -17.48 -2.74 -26.89
N GLU A 832 -17.50 -2.94 -25.57
CA GLU A 832 -18.40 -2.27 -24.62
C GLU A 832 -17.56 -1.48 -23.59
N PRO A 833 -16.97 -0.33 -23.97
CA PRO A 833 -16.13 0.44 -23.07
C PRO A 833 -16.92 0.82 -21.82
N SER A 834 -16.34 0.47 -20.69
CA SER A 834 -16.87 0.65 -19.36
C SER A 834 -16.10 1.82 -18.74
N GLY A 835 -16.76 2.83 -18.18
CA GLY A 835 -16.16 3.95 -17.43
C GLY A 835 -17.08 5.18 -17.42
N VAL A 836 -17.00 6.00 -16.37
CA VAL A 836 -17.19 7.45 -16.52
C VAL A 836 -15.88 7.95 -17.13
N GLY A 837 -15.88 8.60 -18.29
CA GLY A 837 -14.66 8.85 -19.10
C GLY A 837 -13.51 9.65 -18.46
N PHE A 838 -13.49 9.81 -17.14
CA PHE A 838 -12.37 10.26 -16.31
C PHE A 838 -11.74 9.16 -15.43
N GLU A 839 -12.39 8.01 -15.21
CA GLU A 839 -11.82 6.86 -14.48
C GLU A 839 -11.27 5.81 -15.44
N VAL A 840 -10.18 5.17 -15.06
CA VAL A 840 -9.65 4.02 -15.79
C VAL A 840 -10.59 2.83 -15.55
N PRO A 841 -10.98 2.08 -16.60
CA PRO A 841 -11.80 0.89 -16.43
C PRO A 841 -11.11 -0.13 -15.52
N SER A 842 -11.82 -0.66 -14.51
CA SER A 842 -11.27 -1.65 -13.54
C SER A 842 -10.57 -2.87 -14.16
N TRP A 843 -10.92 -3.27 -15.38
CA TRP A 843 -10.26 -4.38 -16.07
C TRP A 843 -8.88 -3.99 -16.65
N LEU A 844 -8.67 -2.70 -16.96
CA LEU A 844 -7.37 -2.16 -17.35
C LEU A 844 -6.45 -2.01 -16.14
N GLU A 845 -6.95 -1.45 -15.04
CA GLU A 845 -6.21 -1.38 -13.77
C GLU A 845 -5.75 -2.78 -13.33
N ALA A 846 -6.67 -3.75 -13.30
CA ALA A 846 -6.34 -5.14 -12.94
C ALA A 846 -5.40 -5.85 -13.93
N LEU A 847 -5.27 -5.35 -15.16
CA LEU A 847 -4.30 -5.84 -16.13
C LEU A 847 -2.93 -5.20 -15.93
N GLU A 848 -2.89 -3.89 -15.65
CA GLU A 848 -1.70 -3.14 -15.32
C GLU A 848 -1.05 -3.68 -14.04
N ASP A 849 -1.83 -3.81 -12.95
CA ASP A 849 -1.40 -4.42 -11.68
C ASP A 849 -0.79 -5.82 -11.89
N GLU A 850 -1.42 -6.62 -12.75
CA GLU A 850 -0.96 -7.98 -13.04
C GLU A 850 0.33 -7.98 -13.89
N VAL A 851 0.45 -7.07 -14.87
CA VAL A 851 1.67 -6.90 -15.67
C VAL A 851 2.81 -6.46 -14.76
N ASP A 852 2.59 -5.51 -13.87
CA ASP A 852 3.58 -5.03 -12.91
C ASP A 852 3.98 -6.11 -11.93
N ARG A 853 3.00 -6.89 -11.42
CA ARG A 853 3.28 -8.05 -10.58
C ARG A 853 4.15 -9.10 -11.30
N VAL A 854 3.91 -9.34 -12.59
CA VAL A 854 4.69 -10.33 -13.35
C VAL A 854 6.07 -9.79 -13.73
N ARG A 855 6.20 -8.49 -14.02
CA ARG A 855 7.48 -7.81 -14.33
C ARG A 855 8.37 -7.68 -13.10
N SER A 856 7.76 -7.32 -11.98
CA SER A 856 8.37 -7.16 -10.67
C SER A 856 7.76 -8.17 -9.70
N PRO A 857 8.05 -9.48 -9.85
CA PRO A 857 7.48 -10.55 -9.00
C PRO A 857 7.88 -10.45 -7.52
N ARG A 858 8.56 -9.37 -7.13
CA ARG A 858 9.16 -9.12 -5.83
C ARG A 858 8.84 -7.74 -5.26
N SER A 859 7.97 -6.94 -5.91
CA SER A 859 7.34 -5.79 -5.25
C SER A 859 6.25 -6.35 -4.33
N PRO A 860 6.39 -6.23 -3.00
CA PRO A 860 5.40 -6.78 -2.10
C PRO A 860 4.10 -6.01 -2.24
N GLU A 861 3.08 -6.64 -2.81
CA GLU A 861 1.69 -6.21 -2.58
C GLU A 861 1.44 -6.19 -1.06
N PRO A 862 0.69 -5.20 -0.53
CA PRO A 862 0.33 -5.14 0.88
C PRO A 862 -0.66 -6.25 1.32
N ALA A 863 -1.17 -7.09 0.41
CA ALA A 863 -2.33 -7.94 0.68
C ALA A 863 -2.04 -9.18 1.54
N ALA A 864 -0.86 -9.81 1.44
CA ALA A 864 -0.46 -10.87 2.37
C ALA A 864 1.07 -10.90 2.53
N PRO A 865 1.61 -10.88 3.77
CA PRO A 865 3.03 -11.08 3.97
C PRO A 865 3.38 -12.48 3.45
N GLU A 866 4.20 -12.56 2.40
CA GLU A 866 4.75 -13.85 1.98
C GLU A 866 5.35 -14.53 3.22
N PRO A 867 5.07 -15.83 3.43
CA PRO A 867 5.51 -16.49 4.62
C PRO A 867 7.05 -16.48 4.68
N PRO A 868 7.67 -16.01 5.78
CA PRO A 868 9.12 -15.92 5.88
C PRO A 868 9.85 -17.29 5.79
N ALA A 869 9.10 -18.40 5.83
CA ALA A 869 9.59 -19.72 5.45
C ALA A 869 8.58 -20.38 4.48
N PRO A 870 8.98 -20.77 3.26
CA PRO A 870 8.10 -21.49 2.37
C PRO A 870 7.91 -22.94 2.86
N ILE A 871 6.74 -23.24 3.45
CA ILE A 871 6.34 -24.62 3.76
C ILE A 871 5.80 -25.27 2.47
N PRO A 872 6.38 -26.35 1.92
CA PRO A 872 5.87 -26.95 0.68
C PRO A 872 4.42 -27.40 0.83
N GLN A 873 3.62 -27.26 -0.23
CA GLN A 873 2.22 -27.71 -0.24
C GLN A 873 2.14 -29.23 -0.26
N VAL A 874 1.55 -29.82 0.78
CA VAL A 874 1.21 -31.25 0.83
C VAL A 874 0.08 -31.54 -0.15
N ARG A 875 0.18 -32.68 -0.84
CA ARG A 875 -0.84 -33.18 -1.77
C ARG A 875 -1.69 -34.25 -1.10
N LEU A 876 -3.01 -34.09 -1.15
CA LEU A 876 -3.98 -34.96 -0.49
C LEU A 876 -4.56 -36.00 -1.46
N SER A 877 -4.77 -37.23 -0.97
CA SER A 877 -5.49 -38.25 -1.75
C SER A 877 -6.98 -37.93 -1.85
N ARG A 878 -7.62 -38.44 -2.91
CA ARG A 878 -9.05 -38.23 -3.13
C ARG A 878 -9.90 -38.75 -1.97
N GLU A 879 -9.62 -39.94 -1.45
CA GLU A 879 -10.39 -40.55 -0.37
C GLU A 879 -10.28 -39.75 0.94
N ARG A 880 -9.13 -39.09 1.16
CA ARG A 880 -8.93 -38.22 2.32
C ARG A 880 -9.77 -36.95 2.18
N VAL A 881 -9.70 -36.28 1.05
CA VAL A 881 -10.48 -35.05 0.79
C VAL A 881 -11.97 -35.33 0.83
N GLU A 882 -12.45 -36.41 0.21
CA GLU A 882 -13.88 -36.76 0.23
C GLU A 882 -14.38 -36.99 1.66
N ARG A 883 -13.58 -37.60 2.54
CA ARG A 883 -13.90 -37.84 3.94
C ARG A 883 -13.94 -36.55 4.77
N GLU A 884 -12.93 -35.69 4.64
CA GLU A 884 -12.88 -34.40 5.34
C GLU A 884 -14.04 -33.49 4.90
N LEU A 885 -14.35 -33.45 3.60
CA LEU A 885 -15.49 -32.67 3.08
C LEU A 885 -16.86 -33.29 3.38
N GLU A 886 -16.96 -34.57 3.74
CA GLU A 886 -18.21 -35.16 4.26
C GLU A 886 -18.50 -34.64 5.66
N THR A 887 -17.48 -34.51 6.51
CA THR A 887 -17.64 -34.00 7.88
C THR A 887 -18.02 -32.52 7.95
N TRP A 888 -17.75 -31.73 6.91
CA TRP A 888 -18.14 -30.30 6.86
C TRP A 888 -19.61 -30.08 6.49
N GLY A 889 -20.28 -31.12 5.97
CA GLY A 889 -21.68 -31.08 5.58
C GLY A 889 -22.66 -31.50 6.69
N GLU A 890 -22.14 -32.00 7.82
CA GLU A 890 -22.88 -32.32 9.05
C GLU A 890 -22.90 -31.13 10.00
#